data_AF-A0A6A1QYU2-F1
#
_entry.id   AF-A0A6A1QYU2-F1
#
_cell.length_a   1.000
_cell.length_b   1.000
_cell.length_c   1.000
_cell.angle_alpha   90.00
_cell.angle_beta   90.00
_cell.angle_gamma   90.00
#
_symmetry.space_group_name_H-M   'P 1'
#
loop_
_entity.id
_entity.type
_entity.pdbx_description
1 polymer ?
#
loop_
_entity_poly.entity_id
_entity_poly.type
_entity_poly.pdbx_seq_one_letter_code
_entity_poly.pdbx_strand_id
1 'polypeptide(L)'
;MIATEANWPLLQTQAQACQSSLQLRDVLQAPARFERMALNAPHMLVDFSKNLIDDAALSGLLGLVERSGLAARRQALLAGEVVNHTEQRPALHAVLRQRYAGNAGGDAAGQDAVCAGLHQMLGLAQRLRASGQIQHVVHIGIGGSGLGPELLLQALQPWCDGPQVRVVSNMDGHDLHQALQGLHPATTLFVVASKSWSTAETQRNLHSAQQWFAQQGGSNWPAHFVAITARTQAAYAAGFTQVLHMPEGIGGRFSVWSAVGLPVALAVGREVFEALLQGGAAMDAHFEQAPLQRNVPVWLGMLDVWYSSLMQVPARCVAPYHHGLRRLPAYLQQLEMESNGKRVREDGSPVNMPTTGMVWGEPGSNGQHAFFQWLHQGSQWVPVEFLAVRQPAHPFEEHHECLLANALAHVQAWASRDARVRVLQLPVNGGTYLAKSLGLQMARGEFVTCHDSDDWSHPLKIERQVRPLLEDTSLVATTSSWLRMRDDGVFYAWLVHPLLRFNPSSPLFRREQVLKRMGAWDMVRTGADSEFHARLKLVFGAAAIKDIQQPLALGAHREGSLMTSGDTGYSAAGFSGTRLAYLEAWAEWYIECLRQGKTPALPCDLRQWVGCRPFVVPGEIAVPERALQAALAVLSK
;
A
#
# COMPACT_ATOMS: atom_id res chain seq x y z
N MET A 1 4.31 -5.63 -35.62
CA MET A 1 3.23 -6.52 -35.16
C MET A 1 3.63 -8.00 -35.13
N ILE A 2 4.28 -8.56 -36.16
CA ILE A 2 4.70 -9.98 -36.18
C ILE A 2 5.67 -10.34 -35.01
N ALA A 3 6.51 -9.41 -34.57
CA ALA A 3 7.55 -9.66 -33.55
C ALA A 3 7.04 -9.71 -32.08
N THR A 4 5.88 -9.12 -31.78
CA THR A 4 5.29 -9.14 -30.42
C THR A 4 4.48 -10.41 -30.17
N GLU A 5 3.89 -11.00 -31.23
CA GLU A 5 3.05 -12.19 -31.12
C GLU A 5 3.87 -13.46 -30.94
N ALA A 6 5.08 -13.53 -31.50
CA ALA A 6 5.95 -14.71 -31.39
C ALA A 6 6.38 -15.05 -29.95
N ASN A 7 6.59 -14.04 -29.09
CA ASN A 7 6.99 -14.24 -27.70
C ASN A 7 5.83 -14.21 -26.71
N TRP A 8 4.61 -13.94 -27.18
CA TRP A 8 3.44 -13.87 -26.34
C TRP A 8 3.09 -15.20 -25.66
N PRO A 9 3.08 -16.36 -26.37
CA PRO A 9 2.82 -17.65 -25.73
C PRO A 9 3.83 -17.99 -24.63
N LEU A 10 5.12 -17.69 -24.86
CA LEU A 10 6.18 -17.89 -23.87
C LEU A 10 5.92 -17.05 -22.62
N LEU A 11 5.59 -15.76 -22.79
CA LEU A 11 5.28 -14.86 -21.67
C LEU A 11 4.02 -15.31 -20.91
N GLN A 12 3.02 -15.86 -21.59
CA GLN A 12 1.84 -16.44 -20.94
C GLN A 12 2.21 -17.66 -20.10
N THR A 13 3.05 -18.56 -20.61
CA THR A 13 3.57 -19.69 -19.83
C THR A 13 4.37 -19.21 -18.63
N GLN A 14 5.23 -18.21 -18.79
CA GLN A 14 5.98 -17.61 -17.68
C GLN A 14 5.06 -16.95 -16.64
N ALA A 15 4.00 -16.27 -17.07
CA ALA A 15 3.01 -15.67 -16.18
C ALA A 15 2.29 -16.73 -15.33
N GLN A 16 1.85 -17.83 -15.95
CA GLN A 16 1.23 -18.97 -15.26
C GLN A 16 2.21 -19.63 -14.28
N ALA A 17 3.48 -19.79 -14.68
CA ALA A 17 4.53 -20.33 -13.82
C ALA A 17 4.78 -19.41 -12.61
N CYS A 18 4.95 -18.10 -12.84
CA CYS A 18 5.11 -17.11 -11.78
C CYS A 18 3.92 -17.14 -10.81
N GLN A 19 2.69 -17.16 -11.32
CA GLN A 19 1.48 -17.15 -10.50
C GLN A 19 1.34 -18.41 -9.62
N SER A 20 1.75 -19.58 -10.14
CA SER A 20 1.61 -20.86 -9.43
C SER A 20 2.77 -21.18 -8.49
N SER A 21 3.98 -20.69 -8.79
CA SER A 21 5.21 -21.11 -8.10
C SER A 21 5.90 -20.01 -7.30
N LEU A 22 5.76 -18.72 -7.66
CA LEU A 22 6.39 -17.65 -6.89
C LEU A 22 5.57 -17.33 -5.66
N GLN A 23 6.20 -17.48 -4.51
CA GLN A 23 5.66 -17.04 -3.24
C GLN A 23 6.25 -15.67 -2.92
N LEU A 24 5.39 -14.65 -2.80
CA LEU A 24 5.79 -13.28 -2.49
C LEU A 24 6.65 -13.19 -1.23
N ARG A 25 6.42 -14.07 -0.24
CA ARG A 25 7.25 -14.19 0.97
C ARG A 25 8.74 -14.47 0.66
N ASP A 26 9.01 -15.33 -0.31
CA ASP A 26 10.37 -15.76 -0.67
C ASP A 26 11.04 -14.67 -1.52
N VAL A 27 10.25 -14.01 -2.37
CA VAL A 27 10.64 -12.85 -3.17
C VAL A 27 11.05 -11.65 -2.30
N LEU A 28 10.35 -11.42 -1.18
CA LEU A 28 10.61 -10.33 -0.24
C LEU A 28 11.84 -10.57 0.65
N GLN A 29 12.34 -11.81 0.75
CA GLN A 29 13.51 -12.16 1.57
C GLN A 29 14.85 -12.05 0.82
N ALA A 30 14.85 -11.63 -0.46
CA ALA A 30 16.06 -11.47 -1.26
C ALA A 30 16.48 -9.98 -1.36
N PRO A 31 17.43 -9.47 -0.55
CA PRO A 31 17.78 -8.04 -0.51
C PRO A 31 18.27 -7.50 -1.87
N ALA A 32 19.03 -8.32 -2.61
CA ALA A 32 19.53 -7.98 -3.94
C ALA A 32 18.39 -7.70 -4.95
N ARG A 33 17.18 -8.19 -4.70
CA ARG A 33 16.03 -7.95 -5.56
C ARG A 33 15.53 -6.52 -5.46
N PHE A 34 15.46 -5.97 -4.25
CA PHE A 34 15.14 -4.55 -4.06
C PHE A 34 16.15 -3.67 -4.79
N GLU A 35 17.44 -3.90 -4.60
CA GLU A 35 18.50 -3.11 -5.26
C GLU A 35 18.41 -3.15 -6.79
N ARG A 36 17.99 -4.29 -7.36
CA ARG A 36 17.83 -4.45 -8.80
C ARG A 36 16.56 -3.81 -9.34
N MET A 37 15.46 -3.90 -8.61
CA MET A 37 14.10 -3.56 -9.08
C MET A 37 13.53 -2.27 -8.48
N ALA A 38 14.22 -1.64 -7.54
CA ALA A 38 13.91 -0.30 -7.09
C ALA A 38 14.55 0.70 -8.06
N LEU A 39 13.73 1.57 -8.64
CA LEU A 39 14.16 2.56 -9.63
C LEU A 39 13.94 3.97 -9.10
N ASN A 40 14.88 4.85 -9.42
CA ASN A 40 14.74 6.27 -9.16
C ASN A 40 14.18 6.98 -10.40
N ALA A 41 13.29 7.93 -10.17
CA ALA A 41 12.84 8.94 -11.11
C ALA A 41 12.87 10.30 -10.40
N PRO A 42 12.69 11.43 -11.11
CA PRO A 42 12.66 12.74 -10.47
C PRO A 42 11.68 12.77 -9.29
N HIS A 43 12.21 13.07 -8.09
CA HIS A 43 11.47 13.14 -6.82
C HIS A 43 10.77 11.84 -6.37
N MET A 44 11.05 10.69 -6.99
CA MET A 44 10.36 9.42 -6.71
C MET A 44 11.33 8.24 -6.63
N LEU A 45 11.12 7.39 -5.62
CA LEU A 45 11.64 6.02 -5.57
C LEU A 45 10.46 5.08 -5.82
N VAL A 46 10.59 4.17 -6.78
CA VAL A 46 9.56 3.19 -7.10
C VAL A 46 10.11 1.79 -6.90
N ASP A 47 9.54 1.06 -5.96
CA ASP A 47 9.94 -0.29 -5.61
C ASP A 47 9.08 -1.33 -6.36
N PHE A 48 9.64 -1.91 -7.43
CA PHE A 48 8.97 -2.96 -8.18
C PHE A 48 9.29 -4.37 -7.67
N SER A 49 10.10 -4.52 -6.61
CA SER A 49 10.56 -5.84 -6.12
C SER A 49 9.42 -6.71 -5.60
N LYS A 50 8.31 -6.10 -5.15
CA LYS A 50 7.15 -6.77 -4.58
C LYS A 50 6.13 -7.27 -5.61
N ASN A 51 6.59 -7.56 -6.83
CA ASN A 51 5.78 -8.09 -7.92
C ASN A 51 6.04 -9.58 -8.16
N LEU A 52 5.02 -10.31 -8.65
CA LEU A 52 5.09 -11.72 -9.04
C LEU A 52 5.78 -11.87 -10.41
N ILE A 53 7.09 -11.63 -10.43
CA ILE A 53 7.90 -11.62 -11.64
C ILE A 53 9.30 -12.18 -11.34
N ASP A 54 9.71 -13.24 -12.03
CA ASP A 54 11.09 -13.74 -11.93
C ASP A 54 12.01 -13.07 -12.98
N ASP A 55 13.29 -13.46 -12.98
CA ASP A 55 14.28 -12.86 -13.88
C ASP A 55 14.04 -13.23 -15.35
N ALA A 56 13.47 -14.41 -15.61
CA ALA A 56 13.16 -14.86 -16.97
C ALA A 56 11.96 -14.08 -17.54
N ALA A 57 10.92 -13.89 -16.74
CA ALA A 57 9.76 -13.08 -17.07
C ALA A 57 10.13 -11.61 -17.27
N LEU A 58 10.95 -11.03 -16.38
CA LEU A 58 11.45 -9.66 -16.52
C LEU A 58 12.24 -9.47 -17.81
N SER A 59 13.17 -10.38 -18.11
CA SER A 59 13.92 -10.33 -19.37
C SER A 59 13.01 -10.47 -20.59
N GLY A 60 12.00 -11.36 -20.52
CA GLY A 60 11.03 -11.55 -21.59
C GLY A 60 10.19 -10.30 -21.86
N LEU A 61 9.71 -9.65 -20.79
CA LEU A 61 8.91 -8.44 -20.84
C LEU A 61 9.71 -7.25 -21.37
N LEU A 62 10.95 -7.06 -20.93
CA LEU A 62 11.83 -6.02 -21.49
C LEU A 62 12.06 -6.24 -22.99
N GLY A 63 12.27 -7.50 -23.41
CA GLY A 63 12.34 -7.83 -24.83
C GLY A 63 11.03 -7.56 -25.57
N LEU A 64 9.86 -7.75 -24.94
CA LEU A 64 8.57 -7.39 -25.52
C LEU A 64 8.48 -5.88 -25.75
N VAL A 65 8.89 -5.09 -24.76
CA VAL A 65 8.94 -3.62 -24.86
C VAL A 65 9.82 -3.19 -26.03
N GLU A 66 11.02 -3.75 -26.16
CA GLU A 66 11.94 -3.45 -27.27
C GLU A 66 11.32 -3.75 -28.64
N ARG A 67 10.68 -4.91 -28.80
CA ARG A 67 10.04 -5.34 -30.06
C ARG A 67 8.71 -4.66 -30.36
N SER A 68 8.09 -3.99 -29.37
CA SER A 68 6.81 -3.29 -29.55
C SER A 68 6.91 -2.01 -30.38
N GLY A 69 8.13 -1.53 -30.64
CA GLY A 69 8.37 -0.23 -31.28
C GLY A 69 8.15 0.95 -30.34
N LEU A 70 8.14 0.74 -29.01
CA LEU A 70 7.91 1.78 -28.02
C LEU A 70 8.86 2.98 -28.19
N ALA A 71 10.14 2.73 -28.48
CA ALA A 71 11.13 3.81 -28.65
C ALA A 71 10.73 4.80 -29.76
N ALA A 72 10.32 4.29 -30.93
CA ALA A 72 9.88 5.11 -32.06
C ALA A 72 8.55 5.82 -31.76
N ARG A 73 7.59 5.11 -31.15
CA ARG A 73 6.28 5.69 -30.78
C ARG A 73 6.42 6.81 -29.73
N ARG A 74 7.31 6.61 -28.76
CA ARG A 74 7.69 7.62 -27.76
C ARG A 74 8.29 8.85 -28.43
N GLN A 75 9.23 8.66 -29.36
CA GLN A 75 9.82 9.78 -30.10
C GLN A 75 8.76 10.55 -30.89
N ALA A 76 7.87 9.86 -31.62
CA ALA A 76 6.78 10.48 -32.36
C ALA A 76 5.83 11.28 -31.44
N LEU A 77 5.48 10.73 -30.28
CA LEU A 77 4.66 11.41 -29.26
C LEU A 77 5.32 12.72 -28.79
N LEU A 78 6.61 12.66 -28.43
CA LEU A 78 7.36 13.80 -27.89
C LEU A 78 7.73 14.83 -28.98
N ALA A 79 7.84 14.40 -30.23
CA ALA A 79 7.98 15.29 -31.38
C ALA A 79 6.67 16.01 -31.75
N GLY A 80 5.54 15.59 -31.18
CA GLY A 80 4.22 16.15 -31.48
C GLY A 80 3.66 15.69 -32.83
N GLU A 81 4.08 14.51 -33.30
CA GLU A 81 3.57 13.89 -34.53
C GLU A 81 2.13 13.38 -34.37
N VAL A 82 1.51 13.01 -35.50
CA VAL A 82 0.18 12.39 -35.52
C VAL A 82 0.26 10.95 -34.99
N VAL A 83 -0.02 10.78 -33.70
CA VAL A 83 -0.03 9.49 -33.00
C VAL A 83 -1.45 8.98 -32.71
N ASN A 84 -2.48 9.82 -32.84
CA ASN A 84 -3.87 9.41 -32.84
C ASN A 84 -4.34 9.25 -34.28
N HIS A 85 -4.13 8.07 -34.84
CA HIS A 85 -4.43 7.78 -36.25
C HIS A 85 -5.93 7.75 -36.56
N THR A 86 -6.79 7.40 -35.60
CA THR A 86 -8.24 7.35 -35.84
C THR A 86 -8.85 8.75 -36.01
N GLU A 87 -8.29 9.75 -35.36
CA GLU A 87 -8.74 11.15 -35.50
C GLU A 87 -7.76 12.02 -36.31
N GLN A 88 -6.66 11.44 -36.79
CA GLN A 88 -5.58 12.15 -37.49
C GLN A 88 -5.06 13.37 -36.70
N ARG A 89 -4.79 13.16 -35.40
CA ARG A 89 -4.37 14.22 -34.47
C ARG A 89 -3.05 13.90 -33.76
N PRO A 90 -2.28 14.94 -33.40
CA PRO A 90 -1.18 14.78 -32.47
C PRO A 90 -1.68 14.68 -31.02
N ALA A 91 -0.81 14.20 -30.12
CA ALA A 91 -1.01 14.23 -28.68
C ALA A 91 0.02 15.17 -28.03
N LEU A 92 -0.42 16.36 -27.60
CA LEU A 92 0.47 17.50 -27.32
C LEU A 92 0.73 17.75 -25.83
N HIS A 93 0.24 16.91 -24.93
CA HIS A 93 0.29 17.17 -23.49
C HIS A 93 1.72 17.14 -22.90
N ALA A 94 2.57 16.22 -23.36
CA ALA A 94 3.99 16.19 -22.97
C ALA A 94 4.77 17.33 -23.66
N VAL A 95 4.52 17.54 -24.96
CA VAL A 95 5.12 18.64 -25.74
C VAL A 95 4.86 19.99 -25.07
N LEU A 96 3.64 20.24 -24.60
CA LEU A 96 3.27 21.46 -23.89
C LEU A 96 4.17 21.69 -22.66
N ARG A 97 4.38 20.66 -21.82
CA ARG A 97 5.21 20.78 -20.61
C ARG A 97 6.69 20.94 -20.94
N GLN A 98 7.22 20.14 -21.87
CA GLN A 98 8.62 20.20 -22.29
C GLN A 98 8.96 21.56 -22.90
N ARG A 99 8.13 22.06 -23.82
CA ARG A 99 8.38 23.37 -24.46
C ARG A 99 8.21 24.53 -23.50
N TYR A 100 7.25 24.45 -22.58
CA TYR A 100 7.11 25.46 -21.53
C TYR A 100 8.35 25.50 -20.63
N ALA A 101 8.79 24.34 -20.11
CA ALA A 101 9.94 24.25 -19.23
C ALA A 101 11.25 24.66 -19.92
N GLY A 102 11.44 24.29 -21.20
CA GLY A 102 12.62 24.68 -21.99
C GLY A 102 12.68 26.17 -22.33
N ASN A 103 11.55 26.87 -22.34
CA ASN A 103 11.44 28.31 -22.63
C ASN A 103 11.27 29.17 -21.39
N ALA A 104 11.33 28.60 -20.19
CA ALA A 104 11.21 29.30 -18.91
C ALA A 104 12.47 30.18 -18.66
N GLY A 105 12.55 31.31 -19.37
CA GLY A 105 13.66 32.26 -19.28
C GLY A 105 14.02 33.06 -20.55
N GLY A 106 13.33 32.88 -21.68
CA GLY A 106 13.63 33.60 -22.94
C GLY A 106 12.43 34.31 -23.59
N ASP A 107 12.71 35.38 -24.36
CA ASP A 107 11.74 36.21 -25.11
C ASP A 107 10.82 35.43 -26.08
N ALA A 108 11.07 34.14 -26.30
CA ALA A 108 10.27 33.24 -27.14
C ALA A 108 8.95 32.76 -26.48
N ALA A 109 8.72 33.05 -25.19
CA ALA A 109 7.52 32.62 -24.47
C ALA A 109 6.19 33.01 -25.19
N GLY A 110 6.17 34.05 -26.03
CA GLY A 110 4.95 34.45 -26.76
C GLY A 110 4.66 33.72 -28.07
N GLN A 111 5.59 32.93 -28.63
CA GLN A 111 5.54 32.52 -30.05
C GLN A 111 5.14 31.05 -30.29
N ASP A 112 5.13 30.20 -29.26
CA ASP A 112 4.71 28.81 -29.42
C ASP A 112 3.19 28.65 -29.31
N ALA A 113 2.54 28.32 -30.42
CA ALA A 113 1.11 28.10 -30.52
C ALA A 113 0.58 27.01 -29.56
N VAL A 114 1.40 26.03 -29.17
CA VAL A 114 1.03 24.99 -28.22
C VAL A 114 0.91 25.57 -26.80
N CYS A 115 1.83 26.45 -26.41
CA CYS A 115 1.89 27.04 -25.06
C CYS A 115 1.08 28.34 -24.93
N ALA A 116 0.62 28.95 -26.03
CA ALA A 116 -0.07 30.24 -26.02
C ALA A 116 -1.25 30.29 -25.03
N GLY A 117 -2.10 29.25 -25.02
CA GLY A 117 -3.23 29.17 -24.09
C GLY A 117 -2.81 29.04 -22.62
N LEU A 118 -1.69 28.36 -22.35
CA LEU A 118 -1.11 28.24 -21.00
C LEU A 118 -0.54 29.58 -20.51
N HIS A 119 0.21 30.31 -21.34
CA HIS A 119 0.70 31.64 -20.98
C HIS A 119 -0.45 32.64 -20.73
N GLN A 120 -1.48 32.63 -21.57
CA GLN A 120 -2.66 33.46 -21.37
C GLN A 120 -3.37 33.10 -20.04
N MET A 121 -3.49 31.81 -19.75
CA MET A 121 -4.08 31.32 -18.50
C MET A 121 -3.30 31.80 -17.27
N LEU A 122 -1.97 31.65 -17.27
CA LEU A 122 -1.12 32.06 -16.14
C LEU A 122 -1.14 33.59 -15.95
N GLY A 123 -1.08 34.35 -17.04
CA GLY A 123 -1.20 35.80 -17.00
C GLY A 123 -2.57 36.26 -16.47
N LEU A 124 -3.65 35.57 -16.85
CA LEU A 124 -4.98 35.83 -16.31
C LEU A 124 -5.07 35.51 -14.81
N ALA A 125 -4.59 34.35 -14.40
CA ALA A 125 -4.58 33.94 -13.00
C ALA A 125 -3.82 34.95 -12.12
N GLN A 126 -2.64 35.39 -12.57
CA GLN A 126 -1.84 36.39 -11.88
C GLN A 126 -2.58 37.73 -11.73
N ARG A 127 -3.21 38.23 -12.80
CA ARG A 127 -3.99 39.49 -12.76
C ARG A 127 -5.19 39.39 -11.81
N LEU A 128 -5.95 38.30 -11.87
CA LEU A 128 -7.14 38.11 -11.04
C LEU A 128 -6.80 37.94 -9.55
N ARG A 129 -5.69 37.25 -9.24
CA ARG A 129 -5.20 37.15 -7.86
C ARG A 129 -4.71 38.50 -7.34
N ALA A 130 -3.97 39.26 -8.16
CA ALA A 130 -3.44 40.56 -7.77
C ALA A 130 -4.54 41.60 -7.52
N SER A 131 -5.70 41.50 -8.20
CA SER A 131 -6.82 42.41 -7.95
C SER A 131 -7.52 42.15 -6.62
N GLY A 132 -7.47 40.92 -6.10
CA GLY A 132 -8.17 40.50 -4.87
C GLY A 132 -9.71 40.58 -4.93
N GLN A 133 -10.28 40.89 -6.11
CA GLN A 133 -11.73 41.07 -6.27
C GLN A 133 -12.49 39.75 -6.24
N ILE A 134 -11.87 38.69 -6.74
CA ILE A 134 -12.47 37.36 -6.80
C ILE A 134 -12.08 36.61 -5.52
N GLN A 135 -13.09 36.21 -4.75
CA GLN A 135 -12.95 35.41 -3.53
C GLN A 135 -13.32 33.95 -3.78
N HIS A 136 -14.18 33.70 -4.77
CA HIS A 136 -14.69 32.37 -5.09
C HIS A 136 -14.61 32.08 -6.59
N VAL A 137 -14.30 30.83 -6.92
CA VAL A 137 -14.32 30.32 -8.29
C VAL A 137 -15.22 29.11 -8.36
N VAL A 138 -16.18 29.12 -9.28
CA VAL A 138 -16.99 27.94 -9.65
C VAL A 138 -16.48 27.42 -10.98
N HIS A 139 -15.76 26.31 -10.96
CA HIS A 139 -15.22 25.65 -12.14
C HIS A 139 -16.19 24.59 -12.66
N ILE A 140 -16.77 24.82 -13.83
CA ILE A 140 -17.76 23.95 -14.46
C ILE A 140 -17.07 23.14 -15.57
N GLY A 141 -16.97 21.82 -15.38
CA GLY A 141 -16.41 20.91 -16.37
C GLY A 141 -16.50 19.46 -15.91
N ILE A 142 -16.85 18.55 -16.83
CA ILE A 142 -17.02 17.12 -16.55
C ILE A 142 -15.86 16.28 -17.12
N GLY A 143 -15.61 15.12 -16.51
CA GLY A 143 -14.56 14.20 -16.94
C GLY A 143 -13.19 14.85 -16.86
N GLY A 144 -12.50 14.94 -18.00
CA GLY A 144 -11.12 15.43 -18.04
C GLY A 144 -11.00 16.93 -17.72
N SER A 145 -12.08 17.67 -17.95
CA SER A 145 -12.19 19.08 -17.57
C SER A 145 -12.42 19.27 -16.07
N GLY A 146 -12.80 18.24 -15.31
CA GLY A 146 -13.14 18.34 -13.88
C GLY A 146 -12.21 17.55 -12.96
N LEU A 147 -11.94 16.28 -13.28
CA LEU A 147 -11.19 15.34 -12.41
C LEU A 147 -9.75 15.79 -12.13
N GLY A 148 -9.05 16.31 -13.15
CA GLY A 148 -7.69 16.83 -12.99
C GLY A 148 -7.62 18.04 -12.05
N PRO A 149 -8.40 19.11 -12.31
CA PRO A 149 -8.52 20.23 -11.39
C PRO A 149 -8.93 19.83 -9.97
N GLU A 150 -9.92 18.93 -9.83
CA GLU A 150 -10.38 18.45 -8.52
C GLU A 150 -9.25 17.75 -7.73
N LEU A 151 -8.51 16.86 -8.39
CA LEU A 151 -7.35 16.19 -7.79
C LEU A 151 -6.31 17.20 -7.32
N LEU A 152 -5.90 18.14 -8.19
CA LEU A 152 -4.81 19.06 -7.85
C LEU A 152 -5.19 20.06 -6.76
N LEU A 153 -6.43 20.57 -6.76
CA LEU A 153 -6.92 21.46 -5.70
C LEU A 153 -6.87 20.79 -4.33
N GLN A 154 -7.10 19.48 -4.27
CA GLN A 154 -7.01 18.70 -3.03
C GLN A 154 -5.57 18.35 -2.67
N ALA A 155 -4.74 17.98 -3.66
CA ALA A 155 -3.36 17.58 -3.44
C ALA A 155 -2.47 18.77 -3.03
N LEU A 156 -2.73 19.95 -3.60
CA LEU A 156 -1.97 21.17 -3.38
C LEU A 156 -2.59 22.11 -2.34
N GLN A 157 -3.58 21.66 -1.58
CA GLN A 157 -4.28 22.47 -0.58
C GLN A 157 -3.33 23.25 0.36
N PRO A 158 -2.19 22.71 0.84
CA PRO A 158 -1.27 23.46 1.71
C PRO A 158 -0.67 24.72 1.08
N TRP A 159 -0.66 24.82 -0.25
CA TRP A 159 -0.16 25.96 -1.00
C TRP A 159 -1.29 26.85 -1.58
N CYS A 160 -2.56 26.55 -1.27
CA CYS A 160 -3.68 27.37 -1.71
C CYS A 160 -3.81 28.62 -0.83
N ASP A 161 -3.49 29.78 -1.39
CA ASP A 161 -3.58 31.11 -0.78
C ASP A 161 -4.48 32.09 -1.58
N GLY A 162 -5.06 31.62 -2.69
CA GLY A 162 -5.94 32.37 -3.58
C GLY A 162 -7.44 32.19 -3.30
N PRO A 163 -8.31 32.53 -4.27
CA PRO A 163 -9.75 32.33 -4.13
C PRO A 163 -10.12 30.87 -3.90
N GLN A 164 -11.19 30.66 -3.14
CA GLN A 164 -11.74 29.33 -2.89
C GLN A 164 -12.37 28.78 -4.18
N VAL A 165 -11.89 27.62 -4.63
CA VAL A 165 -12.40 26.97 -5.84
C VAL A 165 -13.36 25.84 -5.49
N ARG A 166 -14.49 25.78 -6.19
CA ARG A 166 -15.48 24.69 -6.15
C ARG A 166 -15.64 24.13 -7.56
N VAL A 167 -15.47 22.82 -7.72
CA VAL A 167 -15.59 22.14 -9.03
C VAL A 167 -17.00 21.55 -9.14
N VAL A 168 -17.68 21.85 -10.25
CA VAL A 168 -19.00 21.34 -10.61
C VAL A 168 -18.86 20.52 -11.89
N SER A 169 -19.23 19.25 -11.83
CA SER A 169 -19.09 18.30 -12.93
C SER A 169 -20.41 17.68 -13.34
N ASN A 170 -21.25 17.31 -12.36
CA ASN A 170 -22.44 16.49 -12.57
C ASN A 170 -23.59 17.34 -13.16
N MET A 171 -24.47 16.68 -13.92
CA MET A 171 -25.73 17.27 -14.39
C MET A 171 -26.81 17.25 -13.30
N ASP A 172 -26.65 16.41 -12.27
CA ASP A 172 -27.45 16.48 -11.05
C ASP A 172 -27.30 17.87 -10.40
N GLY A 173 -28.43 18.57 -10.27
CA GLY A 173 -28.49 19.93 -9.76
C GLY A 173 -27.98 20.10 -8.33
N HIS A 174 -27.88 19.02 -7.54
CA HIS A 174 -27.28 19.07 -6.20
C HIS A 174 -25.83 19.56 -6.25
N ASP A 175 -25.06 19.17 -7.27
CA ASP A 175 -23.64 19.53 -7.41
C ASP A 175 -23.49 21.06 -7.57
N LEU A 176 -24.19 21.63 -8.55
CA LEU A 176 -24.19 23.09 -8.75
C LEU A 176 -24.82 23.83 -7.57
N HIS A 177 -25.94 23.35 -7.03
CA HIS A 177 -26.62 23.99 -5.90
C HIS A 177 -25.69 24.09 -4.69
N GLN A 178 -25.02 23.00 -4.31
CA GLN A 178 -24.04 22.97 -3.23
C GLN A 178 -22.88 23.93 -3.51
N ALA A 179 -22.36 23.94 -4.74
CA ALA A 179 -21.27 24.84 -5.11
C ALA A 179 -21.65 26.33 -4.99
N LEU A 180 -22.91 26.69 -5.23
CA LEU A 180 -23.38 28.08 -5.19
C LEU A 180 -23.75 28.59 -3.78
N GLN A 181 -23.81 27.73 -2.76
CA GLN A 181 -24.22 28.13 -1.42
C GLN A 181 -23.27 29.17 -0.80
N GLY A 182 -23.83 30.28 -0.33
CA GLY A 182 -23.10 31.37 0.33
C GLY A 182 -22.24 32.22 -0.61
N LEU A 183 -22.35 32.05 -1.93
CA LEU A 183 -21.58 32.85 -2.89
C LEU A 183 -22.28 34.18 -3.21
N HIS A 184 -21.49 35.21 -3.51
CA HIS A 184 -21.97 36.50 -3.99
C HIS A 184 -21.50 36.75 -5.43
N PRO A 185 -22.38 37.22 -6.35
CA PRO A 185 -22.02 37.39 -7.76
C PRO A 185 -20.85 38.37 -7.94
N ALA A 186 -20.78 39.44 -7.13
CA ALA A 186 -19.74 40.46 -7.22
C ALA A 186 -18.31 39.94 -6.94
N THR A 187 -18.15 38.83 -6.22
CA THR A 187 -16.84 38.25 -5.85
C THR A 187 -16.63 36.83 -6.39
N THR A 188 -17.53 36.37 -7.27
CA THR A 188 -17.48 35.01 -7.84
C THR A 188 -17.10 35.04 -9.31
N LEU A 189 -16.15 34.18 -9.67
CA LEU A 189 -15.75 33.90 -11.06
C LEU A 189 -16.24 32.51 -11.47
N PHE A 190 -16.82 32.41 -12.65
CA PHE A 190 -17.20 31.15 -13.28
C PHE A 190 -16.18 30.78 -14.35
N VAL A 191 -15.63 29.57 -14.26
CA VAL A 191 -14.70 29.03 -15.27
C VAL A 191 -15.39 27.86 -15.95
N VAL A 192 -15.57 27.91 -17.26
CA VAL A 192 -16.38 26.95 -18.02
C VAL A 192 -15.48 26.20 -18.99
N ALA A 193 -15.21 24.93 -18.71
CA ALA A 193 -14.26 24.12 -19.47
C ALA A 193 -14.95 23.01 -20.27
N SER A 194 -15.05 23.19 -21.59
CA SER A 194 -15.55 22.17 -22.52
C SER A 194 -14.77 22.19 -23.84
N LYS A 195 -14.08 21.09 -24.15
CA LYS A 195 -13.31 20.95 -25.39
C LYS A 195 -14.16 21.18 -26.64
N SER A 196 -15.30 20.48 -26.71
CA SER A 196 -16.22 20.54 -27.85
C SER A 196 -17.14 21.75 -27.80
N TRP A 197 -17.26 22.41 -26.65
CA TRP A 197 -18.24 23.45 -26.35
C TRP A 197 -19.70 22.98 -26.45
N SER A 198 -19.94 21.68 -26.57
CA SER A 198 -21.27 21.08 -26.78
C SER A 198 -21.67 20.06 -25.71
N THR A 199 -20.83 19.86 -24.69
CA THR A 199 -21.08 18.90 -23.62
C THR A 199 -22.36 19.26 -22.85
N ALA A 200 -23.34 18.36 -22.84
CA ALA A 200 -24.69 18.65 -22.35
C ALA A 200 -24.70 19.07 -20.88
N GLU A 201 -23.96 18.35 -20.03
CA GLU A 201 -23.83 18.61 -18.60
C GLU A 201 -23.21 19.99 -18.34
N THR A 202 -22.12 20.30 -19.04
CA THR A 202 -21.44 21.60 -18.93
C THR A 202 -22.32 22.75 -19.41
N GLN A 203 -23.03 22.58 -20.53
CA GLN A 203 -23.95 23.61 -21.06
C GLN A 203 -25.14 23.84 -20.13
N ARG A 204 -25.69 22.77 -19.54
CA ARG A 204 -26.78 22.88 -18.56
C ARG A 204 -26.33 23.63 -17.31
N ASN A 205 -25.15 23.30 -16.78
CA ASN A 205 -24.60 23.98 -15.61
C ASN A 205 -24.23 25.44 -15.91
N LEU A 206 -23.67 25.75 -17.08
CA LEU A 206 -23.44 27.12 -17.53
C LEU A 206 -24.73 27.94 -17.52
N HIS A 207 -25.79 27.42 -18.15
CA HIS A 207 -27.06 28.12 -18.22
C HIS A 207 -27.65 28.39 -16.82
N SER A 208 -27.64 27.38 -15.95
CA SER A 208 -28.11 27.52 -14.57
C SER A 208 -27.25 28.50 -13.75
N ALA A 209 -25.93 28.51 -13.95
CA ALA A 209 -25.03 29.46 -13.30
C ALA A 209 -25.26 30.90 -13.76
N GLN A 210 -25.51 31.13 -15.05
CA GLN A 210 -25.89 32.44 -15.58
C GLN A 210 -27.23 32.91 -15.03
N GLN A 211 -28.22 32.02 -14.94
CA GLN A 211 -29.52 32.33 -14.32
C GLN A 211 -29.34 32.71 -12.84
N TRP A 212 -28.59 31.92 -12.08
CA TRP A 212 -28.28 32.22 -10.68
C TRP A 212 -27.59 33.58 -10.55
N PHE A 213 -26.57 33.85 -11.38
CA PHE A 213 -25.82 35.11 -11.35
C PHE A 213 -26.74 36.31 -11.55
N ALA A 214 -27.65 36.24 -12.53
CA ALA A 214 -28.65 37.28 -12.77
C ALA A 214 -29.64 37.42 -11.60
N GLN A 215 -30.14 36.31 -11.05
CA GLN A 215 -31.09 36.31 -9.93
C GLN A 215 -30.49 36.87 -8.64
N GLN A 216 -29.18 36.72 -8.43
CA GLN A 216 -28.47 37.30 -7.29
C GLN A 216 -28.07 38.77 -7.49
N GLY A 217 -28.56 39.43 -8.55
CA GLY A 217 -28.27 40.84 -8.83
C GLY A 217 -26.94 41.09 -9.53
N GLY A 218 -26.29 40.03 -10.06
CA GLY A 218 -25.12 40.17 -10.89
C GLY A 218 -25.44 40.89 -12.21
N SER A 219 -24.59 41.84 -12.58
CA SER A 219 -24.65 42.54 -13.88
C SER A 219 -23.33 42.34 -14.62
N ASN A 220 -23.30 42.57 -15.94
CA ASN A 220 -22.11 42.35 -16.76
C ASN A 220 -21.49 40.95 -16.60
N TRP A 221 -22.31 39.90 -16.77
CA TRP A 221 -21.86 38.52 -16.63
C TRP A 221 -20.59 38.17 -17.42
N PRO A 222 -20.28 38.73 -18.62
CA PRO A 222 -19.05 38.36 -19.33
C PRO A 222 -17.76 38.69 -18.58
N ALA A 223 -17.78 39.62 -17.62
CA ALA A 223 -16.62 39.92 -16.77
C ALA A 223 -16.40 38.87 -15.67
N HIS A 224 -17.43 38.09 -15.34
CA HIS A 224 -17.41 37.06 -14.29
C HIS A 224 -17.32 35.64 -14.85
N PHE A 225 -17.18 35.48 -16.16
CA PHE A 225 -17.19 34.17 -16.82
C PHE A 225 -16.01 34.03 -17.79
N VAL A 226 -15.25 32.95 -17.64
CA VAL A 226 -14.12 32.57 -18.50
C VAL A 226 -14.43 31.26 -19.19
N ALA A 227 -14.28 31.22 -20.52
CA ALA A 227 -14.43 29.98 -21.29
C ALA A 227 -13.07 29.34 -21.57
N ILE A 228 -12.97 28.02 -21.45
CA ILE A 228 -11.80 27.23 -21.85
C ILE A 228 -12.27 26.19 -22.88
N THR A 229 -11.82 26.32 -24.13
CA THR A 229 -12.32 25.48 -25.23
C THR A 229 -11.39 25.43 -26.44
N ALA A 230 -11.52 24.40 -27.27
CA ALA A 230 -10.96 24.35 -28.62
C ALA A 230 -11.84 25.10 -29.64
N ARG A 231 -13.10 25.43 -29.29
CA ARG A 231 -14.07 26.10 -30.16
C ARG A 231 -14.24 27.57 -29.77
N THR A 232 -13.15 28.33 -29.82
CA THR A 232 -13.09 29.70 -29.30
C THR A 232 -14.14 30.63 -29.94
N GLN A 233 -14.36 30.52 -31.25
CA GLN A 233 -15.38 31.30 -31.97
C GLN A 233 -16.79 31.06 -31.43
N ALA A 234 -17.13 29.82 -31.05
CA ALA A 234 -18.43 29.49 -30.49
C ALA A 234 -18.61 30.10 -29.08
N ALA A 235 -17.55 30.15 -28.27
CA ALA A 235 -17.58 30.82 -26.97
C ALA A 235 -17.75 32.34 -27.12
N TYR A 236 -17.04 32.96 -28.07
CA TYR A 236 -17.23 34.39 -28.38
C TYR A 236 -18.64 34.69 -28.89
N ALA A 237 -19.19 33.86 -29.77
CA ALA A 237 -20.57 33.99 -30.25
C ALA A 237 -21.61 33.83 -29.12
N ALA A 238 -21.28 33.07 -28.08
CA ALA A 238 -22.09 32.94 -26.86
C ALA A 238 -21.94 34.11 -25.88
N GLY A 239 -21.18 35.16 -26.23
CA GLY A 239 -21.04 36.40 -25.46
C GLY A 239 -19.90 36.40 -24.43
N PHE A 240 -19.04 35.38 -24.41
CA PHE A 240 -17.84 35.41 -23.57
C PHE A 240 -16.84 36.43 -24.12
N THR A 241 -16.24 37.23 -23.22
CA THR A 241 -15.16 38.16 -23.56
C THR A 241 -13.79 37.64 -23.18
N GLN A 242 -13.74 36.70 -22.23
CA GLN A 242 -12.52 36.02 -21.79
C GLN A 242 -12.57 34.56 -22.22
N VAL A 243 -11.79 34.21 -23.25
CA VAL A 243 -11.71 32.85 -23.80
C VAL A 243 -10.25 32.41 -23.84
N LEU A 244 -9.96 31.29 -23.18
CA LEU A 244 -8.66 30.63 -23.22
C LEU A 244 -8.70 29.46 -24.20
N HIS A 245 -7.81 29.49 -25.18
CA HIS A 245 -7.72 28.43 -26.19
C HIS A 245 -7.12 27.14 -25.59
N MET A 246 -7.80 26.01 -25.83
CA MET A 246 -7.25 24.68 -25.59
C MET A 246 -6.96 23.97 -26.92
N PRO A 247 -5.70 23.65 -27.24
CA PRO A 247 -5.34 22.97 -28.49
C PRO A 247 -6.08 21.64 -28.70
N GLU A 248 -6.49 21.33 -29.93
CA GLU A 248 -7.16 20.06 -30.26
C GLU A 248 -6.31 18.83 -29.92
N GLY A 249 -4.99 18.91 -30.01
CA GLY A 249 -4.07 17.81 -29.66
C GLY A 249 -3.95 17.53 -28.16
N ILE A 250 -4.60 18.30 -27.30
CA ILE A 250 -4.66 18.02 -25.85
C ILE A 250 -5.95 17.23 -25.56
N GLY A 251 -5.78 15.95 -25.22
CA GLY A 251 -6.90 15.09 -24.81
C GLY A 251 -7.48 15.53 -23.47
N GLY A 252 -8.80 15.38 -23.27
CA GLY A 252 -9.49 15.86 -22.05
C GLY A 252 -8.87 15.31 -20.77
N ARG A 253 -8.68 13.99 -20.67
CA ARG A 253 -8.03 13.34 -19.51
C ARG A 253 -6.54 13.66 -19.33
N PHE A 254 -5.93 14.36 -20.29
CA PHE A 254 -4.55 14.86 -20.22
C PHE A 254 -4.49 16.40 -20.12
N SER A 255 -5.62 17.08 -19.89
CA SER A 255 -5.74 18.53 -20.13
C SER A 255 -5.38 19.42 -18.96
N VAL A 256 -5.26 18.90 -17.73
CA VAL A 256 -5.04 19.69 -16.51
C VAL A 256 -3.80 20.60 -16.56
N TRP A 257 -2.81 20.23 -17.36
CA TRP A 257 -1.57 20.99 -17.59
C TRP A 257 -1.75 22.22 -18.49
N SER A 258 -2.87 22.31 -19.20
CA SER A 258 -3.18 23.37 -20.16
C SER A 258 -4.00 24.50 -19.51
N ALA A 259 -4.71 25.31 -20.31
CA ALA A 259 -5.65 26.31 -19.81
C ALA A 259 -6.71 25.75 -18.85
N VAL A 260 -7.05 24.45 -18.94
CA VAL A 260 -7.94 23.76 -17.98
C VAL A 260 -7.43 23.83 -16.54
N GLY A 261 -6.13 24.04 -16.34
CA GLY A 261 -5.52 24.26 -15.03
C GLY A 261 -5.79 25.63 -14.40
N LEU A 262 -6.50 26.55 -15.07
CA LEU A 262 -6.84 27.89 -14.53
C LEU A 262 -7.36 27.89 -13.08
N PRO A 263 -8.37 27.09 -12.68
CA PRO A 263 -8.80 27.01 -11.28
C PRO A 263 -7.66 26.70 -10.31
N VAL A 264 -6.75 25.80 -10.67
CA VAL A 264 -5.60 25.43 -9.84
C VAL A 264 -4.64 26.61 -9.75
N ALA A 265 -4.26 27.23 -10.87
CA ALA A 265 -3.37 28.38 -10.90
C ALA A 265 -3.94 29.60 -10.14
N LEU A 266 -5.27 29.79 -10.15
CA LEU A 266 -5.94 30.77 -9.31
C LEU A 266 -5.78 30.45 -7.83
N ALA A 267 -5.95 29.18 -7.43
CA ALA A 267 -5.87 28.77 -6.03
C ALA A 267 -4.44 28.83 -5.46
N VAL A 268 -3.43 28.31 -6.17
CA VAL A 268 -2.05 28.15 -5.66
C VAL A 268 -1.07 29.21 -6.17
N GLY A 269 -1.48 30.01 -7.15
CA GLY A 269 -0.60 31.00 -7.77
C GLY A 269 0.31 30.43 -8.87
N ARG A 270 0.97 31.35 -9.57
CA ARG A 270 1.79 31.05 -10.76
C ARG A 270 2.98 30.17 -10.42
N GLU A 271 3.74 30.52 -9.38
CA GLU A 271 4.98 29.82 -9.03
C GLU A 271 4.76 28.34 -8.73
N VAL A 272 3.72 28.02 -7.94
CA VAL A 272 3.37 26.64 -7.60
C VAL A 272 2.89 25.87 -8.84
N PHE A 273 2.09 26.50 -9.71
CA PHE A 273 1.65 25.86 -10.96
C PHE A 273 2.82 25.63 -11.94
N GLU A 274 3.76 26.56 -12.03
CA GLU A 274 4.98 26.39 -12.83
C GLU A 274 5.88 25.29 -12.27
N ALA A 275 6.01 25.16 -10.95
CA ALA A 275 6.72 24.04 -10.32
C ALA A 275 6.05 22.69 -10.64
N LEU A 276 4.72 22.63 -10.67
CA LEU A 276 3.97 21.45 -11.12
C LEU A 276 4.30 21.09 -12.59
N LEU A 277 4.31 22.09 -13.48
CA LEU A 277 4.68 21.89 -14.89
C LEU A 277 6.12 21.39 -15.04
N GLN A 278 7.06 21.95 -14.27
CA GLN A 278 8.46 21.54 -14.26
C GLN A 278 8.61 20.09 -13.78
N GLY A 279 7.91 19.68 -12.73
CA GLY A 279 7.90 18.29 -12.27
C GLY A 279 7.36 17.33 -13.34
N GLY A 280 6.29 17.71 -14.04
CA GLY A 280 5.77 16.95 -15.18
C GLY A 280 6.78 16.85 -16.33
N ALA A 281 7.43 17.96 -16.69
CA ALA A 281 8.46 17.99 -17.73
C ALA A 281 9.70 17.15 -17.36
N ALA A 282 10.09 17.12 -16.07
CA ALA A 282 11.18 16.28 -15.59
C ALA A 282 10.85 14.78 -15.75
N MET A 283 9.62 14.38 -15.46
CA MET A 283 9.18 13.00 -15.70
C MET A 283 9.06 12.68 -17.20
N ASP A 284 8.63 13.62 -18.04
CA ASP A 284 8.63 13.47 -19.49
C ASP A 284 10.07 13.24 -20.02
N ALA A 285 11.05 14.01 -19.52
CA ALA A 285 12.46 13.84 -19.85
C ALA A 285 13.02 12.49 -19.36
N HIS A 286 12.64 12.03 -18.16
CA HIS A 286 12.99 10.69 -17.68
C HIS A 286 12.41 9.61 -18.60
N PHE A 287 11.14 9.74 -19.00
CA PHE A 287 10.50 8.81 -19.93
C PHE A 287 11.22 8.76 -21.27
N GLU A 288 11.69 9.91 -21.79
CA GLU A 288 12.43 10.02 -23.04
C GLU A 288 13.83 9.39 -22.97
N GLN A 289 14.59 9.74 -21.94
CA GLN A 289 16.05 9.56 -21.91
C GLN A 289 16.50 8.30 -21.17
N ALA A 290 15.76 7.85 -20.16
CA ALA A 290 16.19 6.70 -19.36
C ALA A 290 16.17 5.40 -20.20
N PRO A 291 17.21 4.55 -20.09
CA PRO A 291 17.19 3.20 -20.67
C PRO A 291 15.97 2.42 -20.20
N LEU A 292 15.38 1.58 -21.06
CA LEU A 292 14.13 0.86 -20.77
C LEU A 292 14.17 0.10 -19.43
N GLN A 293 15.32 -0.48 -19.09
CA GLN A 293 15.56 -1.25 -17.87
C GLN A 293 15.55 -0.37 -16.59
N ARG A 294 15.69 0.95 -16.72
CA ARG A 294 15.69 1.93 -15.63
C ARG A 294 14.59 2.99 -15.76
N ASN A 295 13.66 2.80 -16.70
CA ASN A 295 12.63 3.77 -17.02
C ASN A 295 11.33 3.46 -16.27
N VAL A 296 10.99 4.29 -15.28
CA VAL A 296 9.88 4.06 -14.35
C VAL A 296 8.52 3.99 -15.06
N PRO A 297 8.15 4.94 -15.96
CA PRO A 297 6.92 4.83 -16.73
C PRO A 297 6.84 3.56 -17.60
N VAL A 298 7.96 3.13 -18.19
CA VAL A 298 8.01 1.87 -18.97
C VAL A 298 7.73 0.67 -18.07
N TRP A 299 8.31 0.63 -16.87
CA TRP A 299 8.06 -0.45 -15.91
C TRP A 299 6.62 -0.50 -15.44
N LEU A 300 5.99 0.64 -15.16
CA LEU A 300 4.57 0.69 -14.78
C LEU A 300 3.68 0.16 -15.91
N GLY A 301 3.85 0.66 -17.14
CA GLY A 301 3.08 0.17 -18.28
C GLY A 301 3.35 -1.30 -18.63
N MET A 302 4.58 -1.77 -18.40
CA MET A 302 4.94 -3.19 -18.54
C MET A 302 4.24 -4.07 -17.49
N LEU A 303 4.14 -3.60 -16.24
CA LEU A 303 3.42 -4.31 -15.18
C LEU A 303 1.91 -4.31 -15.41
N ASP A 304 1.35 -3.25 -15.99
CA ASP A 304 -0.05 -3.27 -16.42
C ASP A 304 -0.28 -4.40 -17.42
N VAL A 305 0.54 -4.50 -18.49
CA VAL A 305 0.46 -5.60 -19.46
C VAL A 305 0.67 -6.97 -18.81
N TRP A 306 1.61 -7.07 -17.86
CA TRP A 306 1.89 -8.31 -17.12
C TRP A 306 0.67 -8.80 -16.34
N TYR A 307 0.05 -7.94 -15.55
CA TYR A 307 -1.07 -8.33 -14.71
C TYR A 307 -2.38 -8.41 -15.49
N SER A 308 -2.71 -7.40 -16.32
CA SER A 308 -4.00 -7.33 -17.00
C SER A 308 -4.08 -8.25 -18.21
N SER A 309 -3.07 -8.29 -19.07
CA SER A 309 -3.14 -9.03 -20.34
C SER A 309 -2.54 -10.42 -20.24
N LEU A 310 -1.44 -10.60 -19.52
CA LEU A 310 -0.74 -11.89 -19.41
C LEU A 310 -1.30 -12.76 -18.28
N MET A 311 -1.45 -12.21 -17.06
CA MET A 311 -2.06 -12.91 -15.91
C MET A 311 -3.60 -12.79 -15.85
N GLN A 312 -4.20 -11.94 -16.68
CA GLN A 312 -5.65 -11.75 -16.76
C GLN A 312 -6.31 -11.30 -15.44
N VAL A 313 -5.57 -10.54 -14.64
CA VAL A 313 -6.09 -9.91 -13.42
C VAL A 313 -6.96 -8.72 -13.81
N PRO A 314 -8.25 -8.70 -13.45
CA PRO A 314 -9.20 -7.76 -14.04
C PRO A 314 -9.12 -6.34 -13.45
N ALA A 315 -8.34 -6.13 -12.39
CA ALA A 315 -8.30 -4.85 -11.69
C ALA A 315 -6.96 -4.61 -10.99
N ARG A 316 -6.68 -3.35 -10.67
CA ARG A 316 -5.58 -2.92 -9.79
C ARG A 316 -6.09 -1.88 -8.78
N CYS A 317 -5.56 -1.92 -7.57
CA CYS A 317 -5.92 -1.00 -6.50
C CYS A 317 -4.86 0.09 -6.34
N VAL A 318 -5.27 1.36 -6.28
CA VAL A 318 -4.39 2.51 -6.01
C VAL A 318 -4.68 3.03 -4.60
N ALA A 319 -3.72 2.88 -3.69
CA ALA A 319 -3.85 3.23 -2.28
C ALA A 319 -2.86 4.34 -1.90
N PRO A 320 -3.22 5.63 -2.11
CA PRO A 320 -2.37 6.73 -1.69
C PRO A 320 -2.42 6.92 -0.17
N TYR A 321 -1.30 6.82 0.52
CA TYR A 321 -1.13 7.20 1.92
C TYR A 321 -0.86 8.71 2.01
N HIS A 322 -1.83 9.47 1.50
CA HIS A 322 -1.88 10.93 1.55
C HIS A 322 -3.32 11.40 1.30
N HIS A 323 -3.92 12.11 2.26
CA HIS A 323 -5.33 12.52 2.16
C HIS A 323 -5.63 13.46 0.97
N GLY A 324 -4.67 14.32 0.60
CA GLY A 324 -4.81 15.21 -0.56
C GLY A 324 -4.90 14.46 -1.90
N LEU A 325 -4.47 13.20 -1.96
CA LEU A 325 -4.52 12.37 -3.16
C LEU A 325 -5.78 11.47 -3.24
N ARG A 326 -6.82 11.74 -2.43
CA ARG A 326 -8.04 10.93 -2.41
C ARG A 326 -8.83 10.89 -3.71
N ARG A 327 -8.62 11.85 -4.62
CA ARG A 327 -9.19 11.82 -5.98
C ARG A 327 -8.26 11.22 -7.03
N LEU A 328 -7.08 10.76 -6.64
CA LEU A 328 -6.13 10.13 -7.56
C LEU A 328 -6.73 8.86 -8.20
N PRO A 329 -7.37 7.94 -7.46
CA PRO A 329 -8.02 6.78 -8.09
C PRO A 329 -9.08 7.19 -9.13
N ALA A 330 -9.92 8.18 -8.84
CA ALA A 330 -10.95 8.67 -9.77
C ALA A 330 -10.36 9.34 -11.02
N TYR A 331 -9.27 10.09 -10.87
CA TYR A 331 -8.53 10.65 -12.00
C TYR A 331 -7.91 9.55 -12.87
N LEU A 332 -7.27 8.55 -12.26
CA LEU A 332 -6.66 7.43 -12.98
C LEU A 332 -7.69 6.53 -13.67
N GLN A 333 -8.87 6.35 -13.09
CA GLN A 333 -10.00 5.67 -13.73
C GLN A 333 -10.27 6.25 -15.12
N GLN A 334 -10.40 7.57 -15.22
CA GLN A 334 -10.58 8.19 -16.53
C GLN A 334 -9.30 8.09 -17.37
N LEU A 335 -8.14 8.43 -16.79
CA LEU A 335 -6.88 8.48 -17.53
C LEU A 335 -6.57 7.16 -18.23
N GLU A 336 -6.78 6.04 -17.56
CA GLU A 336 -6.40 4.71 -18.05
C GLU A 336 -7.56 3.95 -18.67
N MET A 337 -8.72 3.88 -18.02
CA MET A 337 -9.84 3.08 -18.54
C MET A 337 -10.40 3.68 -19.83
N GLU A 338 -10.46 5.01 -19.94
CA GLU A 338 -10.89 5.68 -21.18
C GLU A 338 -9.80 5.64 -22.27
N SER A 339 -8.51 5.60 -21.90
CA SER A 339 -7.40 5.49 -22.87
C SER A 339 -7.26 4.08 -23.43
N ASN A 340 -7.23 3.10 -22.56
CA ASN A 340 -6.73 1.76 -22.82
C ASN A 340 -7.85 0.70 -22.80
N GLY A 341 -9.08 1.04 -22.38
CA GLY A 341 -10.27 0.21 -22.48
C GLY A 341 -10.76 0.06 -23.92
N LYS A 342 -9.96 -0.60 -24.75
CA LYS A 342 -10.15 -0.71 -26.19
C LYS A 342 -10.30 -2.17 -26.62
N ARG A 343 -10.96 -2.38 -27.77
CA ARG A 343 -11.21 -3.70 -28.38
C ARG A 343 -10.67 -3.83 -29.80
N VAL A 344 -10.08 -2.77 -30.35
CA VAL A 344 -9.60 -2.72 -31.74
C VAL A 344 -8.15 -2.26 -31.73
N ARG A 345 -7.32 -2.92 -32.55
CA ARG A 345 -5.92 -2.60 -32.79
C ARG A 345 -5.78 -1.45 -33.79
N GLU A 346 -4.55 -0.96 -33.93
CA GLU A 346 -4.22 0.13 -34.86
C GLU A 346 -4.49 -0.24 -36.33
N ASP A 347 -4.34 -1.51 -36.70
CA ASP A 347 -4.63 -2.04 -38.03
C ASP A 347 -6.11 -2.34 -38.27
N GLY A 348 -6.98 -2.03 -37.31
CA GLY A 348 -8.42 -2.28 -37.37
C GLY A 348 -8.84 -3.71 -36.97
N SER A 349 -7.90 -4.61 -36.68
CA SER A 349 -8.22 -5.97 -36.23
C SER A 349 -8.72 -6.00 -34.77
N PRO A 350 -9.54 -6.98 -34.38
CA PRO A 350 -9.99 -7.12 -32.99
C PRO A 350 -8.85 -7.51 -32.05
N VAL A 351 -8.93 -7.08 -30.79
CA VAL A 351 -8.04 -7.52 -29.71
C VAL A 351 -8.59 -8.81 -29.10
N ASN A 352 -7.77 -9.87 -29.02
CA ASN A 352 -8.17 -11.20 -28.53
C ASN A 352 -7.72 -11.48 -27.08
N MET A 353 -7.48 -10.44 -26.29
CA MET A 353 -6.99 -10.52 -24.91
C MET A 353 -7.53 -9.34 -24.08
N PRO A 354 -7.50 -9.41 -22.75
CA PRO A 354 -7.80 -8.26 -21.92
C PRO A 354 -6.80 -7.12 -22.18
N THR A 355 -7.30 -5.88 -22.24
CA THR A 355 -6.47 -4.67 -22.36
C THR A 355 -6.18 -4.09 -20.98
N THR A 356 -6.73 -2.94 -20.61
CA THR A 356 -6.52 -2.38 -19.26
C THR A 356 -7.44 -3.04 -18.23
N GLY A 357 -6.92 -3.25 -17.03
CA GLY A 357 -7.74 -3.61 -15.87
C GLY A 357 -8.57 -2.42 -15.35
N MET A 358 -9.54 -2.71 -14.50
CA MET A 358 -10.26 -1.69 -13.73
C MET A 358 -9.34 -1.03 -12.71
N VAL A 359 -9.36 0.29 -12.64
CA VAL A 359 -8.63 1.06 -11.63
C VAL A 359 -9.61 1.45 -10.52
N TRP A 360 -9.22 1.22 -9.27
CA TRP A 360 -10.04 1.59 -8.11
C TRP A 360 -9.15 1.81 -6.89
N GLY A 361 -9.70 2.34 -5.80
CA GLY A 361 -8.99 2.47 -4.53
C GLY A 361 -9.43 3.68 -3.71
N GLU A 362 -8.86 3.78 -2.52
CA GLU A 362 -9.08 4.84 -1.54
C GLU A 362 -7.76 5.11 -0.80
N PRO A 363 -7.58 6.29 -0.20
CA PRO A 363 -6.41 6.57 0.61
C PRO A 363 -6.21 5.59 1.76
N GLY A 364 -4.95 5.34 2.09
CA GLY A 364 -4.59 4.79 3.39
C GLY A 364 -4.73 5.86 4.48
N SER A 365 -5.17 5.53 5.70
CA SER A 365 -5.60 4.20 6.18
C SER A 365 -7.08 3.89 5.92
N ASN A 366 -7.87 4.80 5.34
CA ASN A 366 -9.31 4.60 5.11
C ASN A 366 -9.62 3.28 4.39
N GLY A 367 -8.89 2.97 3.30
CA GLY A 367 -9.03 1.72 2.56
C GLY A 367 -8.77 0.48 3.42
N GLN A 368 -7.86 0.57 4.40
CA GLN A 368 -7.56 -0.53 5.33
C GLN A 368 -8.79 -0.97 6.12
N HIS A 369 -9.63 0.00 6.48
CA HIS A 369 -10.85 -0.21 7.26
C HIS A 369 -12.11 -0.35 6.40
N ALA A 370 -11.97 -0.44 5.06
CA ALA A 370 -13.09 -0.58 4.14
C ALA A 370 -13.02 -1.90 3.36
N PHE A 371 -11.93 -2.13 2.60
CA PHE A 371 -11.85 -3.24 1.64
C PHE A 371 -10.53 -4.02 1.69
N PHE A 372 -9.56 -3.65 2.53
CA PHE A 372 -8.30 -4.41 2.62
C PHE A 372 -8.50 -5.84 3.15
N GLN A 373 -9.57 -6.09 3.91
CA GLN A 373 -9.99 -7.46 4.26
C GLN A 373 -10.14 -8.33 3.00
N TRP A 374 -10.78 -7.80 1.96
CA TRP A 374 -10.92 -8.50 0.69
C TRP A 374 -9.57 -8.61 -0.04
N LEU A 375 -8.71 -7.58 0.00
CA LEU A 375 -7.36 -7.65 -0.58
C LEU A 375 -6.48 -8.71 0.10
N HIS A 376 -6.66 -8.95 1.40
CA HIS A 376 -5.84 -9.87 2.17
C HIS A 376 -6.37 -11.30 2.22
N GLN A 377 -7.69 -11.49 2.29
CA GLN A 377 -8.31 -12.80 2.55
C GLN A 377 -9.43 -13.15 1.55
N GLY A 378 -9.66 -12.29 0.55
CA GLY A 378 -10.58 -12.60 -0.54
C GLY A 378 -10.08 -13.78 -1.37
N SER A 379 -11.01 -14.42 -2.09
CA SER A 379 -10.69 -15.51 -3.04
C SER A 379 -10.12 -15.00 -4.36
N GLN A 380 -10.16 -13.70 -4.58
CA GLN A 380 -9.59 -13.00 -5.72
C GLN A 380 -8.44 -12.13 -5.22
N TRP A 381 -7.51 -11.81 -6.12
CA TRP A 381 -6.38 -10.95 -5.83
C TRP A 381 -6.24 -9.89 -6.91
N VAL A 382 -5.67 -8.75 -6.53
CA VAL A 382 -5.32 -7.65 -7.44
C VAL A 382 -3.98 -7.06 -7.01
N PRO A 383 -3.14 -6.57 -7.94
CA PRO A 383 -1.99 -5.76 -7.57
C PRO A 383 -2.45 -4.48 -6.86
N VAL A 384 -1.64 -4.04 -5.90
CA VAL A 384 -1.88 -2.81 -5.13
C VAL A 384 -0.70 -1.87 -5.29
N GLU A 385 -0.96 -0.64 -5.70
CA GLU A 385 0.00 0.44 -5.77
C GLU A 385 -0.11 1.31 -4.52
N PHE A 386 0.94 1.27 -3.70
CA PHE A 386 1.09 2.13 -2.54
C PHE A 386 1.84 3.40 -2.92
N LEU A 387 1.24 4.57 -2.68
CA LEU A 387 1.89 5.86 -2.87
C LEU A 387 2.00 6.56 -1.53
N ALA A 388 3.21 6.84 -1.06
CA ALA A 388 3.43 7.52 0.20
C ALA A 388 4.36 8.73 0.00
N VAL A 389 4.03 9.86 0.63
CA VAL A 389 4.90 11.05 0.60
C VAL A 389 5.89 11.01 1.75
N ARG A 390 7.17 11.24 1.47
CA ARG A 390 8.21 11.16 2.50
C ARG A 390 8.03 12.23 3.59
N GLN A 391 7.69 13.45 3.19
CA GLN A 391 7.56 14.61 4.09
C GLN A 391 6.12 15.14 4.05
N PRO A 392 5.52 15.45 5.21
CA PRO A 392 4.20 16.06 5.27
C PRO A 392 4.28 17.57 5.01
N ALA A 393 3.19 18.15 4.55
CA ALA A 393 2.99 19.60 4.44
C ALA A 393 2.09 20.15 5.57
N HIS A 394 2.11 19.50 6.73
CA HIS A 394 1.31 19.85 7.91
C HIS A 394 2.14 19.67 9.20
N PRO A 395 1.78 20.32 10.33
CA PRO A 395 2.60 20.29 11.54
C PRO A 395 2.49 19.01 12.39
N PHE A 396 1.57 18.09 12.08
CA PHE A 396 1.31 16.88 12.87
C PHE A 396 2.30 15.73 12.57
N GLU A 397 3.52 15.80 13.09
CA GLU A 397 4.59 14.83 12.81
C GLU A 397 4.21 13.38 13.16
N GLU A 398 3.67 13.14 14.36
CA GLU A 398 3.26 11.80 14.82
C GLU A 398 2.18 11.18 13.92
N HIS A 399 1.28 11.99 13.37
CA HIS A 399 0.25 11.52 12.44
C HIS A 399 0.88 11.01 11.14
N HIS A 400 1.85 11.77 10.60
CA HIS A 400 2.54 11.39 9.36
C HIS A 400 3.38 10.12 9.56
N GLU A 401 4.05 10.05 10.69
CA GLU A 401 4.78 8.85 11.12
C GLU A 401 3.86 7.62 11.20
N CYS A 402 2.72 7.74 11.89
CA CYS A 402 1.74 6.66 11.97
C CYS A 402 1.21 6.25 10.60
N LEU A 403 0.92 7.22 9.73
CA LEU A 403 0.46 6.97 8.36
C LEU A 403 1.51 6.20 7.54
N LEU A 404 2.77 6.63 7.57
CA LEU A 404 3.87 5.94 6.89
C LEU A 404 4.11 4.54 7.44
N ALA A 405 3.99 4.33 8.75
CA ALA A 405 4.10 3.00 9.35
C ALA A 405 2.99 2.05 8.86
N ASN A 406 1.78 2.57 8.60
CA ASN A 406 0.71 1.78 7.98
C ASN A 406 1.00 1.47 6.51
N ALA A 407 1.60 2.40 5.76
CA ALA A 407 1.98 2.20 4.36
C ALA A 407 3.13 1.20 4.18
N LEU A 408 4.10 1.24 5.09
CA LEU A 408 5.39 0.55 4.97
C LEU A 408 5.53 -0.66 5.91
N ALA A 409 4.55 -0.88 6.79
CA ALA A 409 4.54 -1.79 7.93
C ALA A 409 5.74 -2.75 8.04
N HIS A 410 6.79 -2.25 8.71
CA HIS A 410 7.87 -3.04 9.29
C HIS A 410 7.68 -3.00 10.82
N VAL A 411 7.68 -4.15 11.50
CA VAL A 411 7.62 -4.25 12.98
C VAL A 411 8.68 -3.38 13.67
N GLN A 412 9.79 -3.10 12.98
CA GLN A 412 10.83 -2.16 13.39
C GLN A 412 10.36 -0.72 13.60
N ALA A 413 9.38 -0.23 12.83
CA ALA A 413 8.85 1.13 12.97
C ALA A 413 8.06 1.33 14.27
N TRP A 414 7.46 0.25 14.80
CA TRP A 414 6.82 0.28 16.12
C TRP A 414 7.87 0.26 17.24
N ALA A 415 8.92 -0.55 17.10
CA ALA A 415 10.02 -0.59 18.06
C ALA A 415 10.83 0.71 18.15
N SER A 416 10.94 1.49 17.08
CA SER A 416 11.60 2.80 17.14
C SER A 416 10.80 3.85 17.92
N ARG A 417 9.50 3.63 18.15
CA ARG A 417 8.58 4.59 18.78
C ARG A 417 8.27 4.29 20.24
N ASP A 418 8.36 3.03 20.64
CA ASP A 418 8.17 2.62 22.04
C ASP A 418 9.44 1.95 22.54
N ALA A 419 10.18 2.64 23.41
CA ALA A 419 11.43 2.13 23.99
C ALA A 419 11.25 0.83 24.79
N ARG A 420 10.01 0.45 25.15
CA ARG A 420 9.68 -0.83 25.79
C ARG A 420 9.67 -1.99 24.78
N VAL A 421 9.49 -1.71 23.48
CA VAL A 421 9.40 -2.70 22.41
C VAL A 421 10.78 -2.89 21.77
N ARG A 422 11.32 -4.11 21.81
CA ARG A 422 12.59 -4.46 21.18
C ARG A 422 12.36 -5.57 20.16
N VAL A 423 12.85 -5.36 18.93
CA VAL A 423 12.78 -6.37 17.86
C VAL A 423 14.05 -7.20 17.85
N LEU A 424 13.88 -8.52 17.89
CA LEU A 424 14.97 -9.50 17.75
C LEU A 424 14.71 -10.31 16.50
N GLN A 425 15.66 -10.32 15.57
CA GLN A 425 15.56 -11.08 14.33
C GLN A 425 16.56 -12.24 14.33
N LEU A 426 16.04 -13.46 14.19
CA LEU A 426 16.88 -14.64 13.98
C LEU A 426 17.20 -14.77 12.48
N PRO A 427 18.48 -14.83 12.08
CA PRO A 427 18.85 -14.93 10.67
C PRO A 427 18.58 -16.35 10.09
N VAL A 428 18.33 -17.33 10.96
CA VAL A 428 17.95 -18.69 10.58
C VAL A 428 16.75 -19.11 11.42
N ASN A 429 15.70 -19.64 10.78
CA ASN A 429 14.54 -20.16 11.48
C ASN A 429 14.92 -21.44 12.26
N GLY A 430 15.07 -21.32 13.57
CA GLY A 430 15.25 -22.45 14.49
C GLY A 430 13.99 -22.89 15.22
N GLY A 431 12.82 -22.35 14.87
CA GLY A 431 11.55 -22.65 15.52
C GLY A 431 11.25 -21.82 16.76
N THR A 432 10.04 -22.03 17.30
CA THR A 432 9.44 -21.18 18.33
C THR A 432 10.24 -21.11 19.62
N TYR A 433 10.79 -22.24 20.11
CA TYR A 433 11.42 -22.26 21.42
C TYR A 433 12.85 -21.72 21.42
N LEU A 434 13.54 -21.76 20.27
CA LEU A 434 14.77 -20.96 20.11
C LEU A 434 14.46 -19.46 20.28
N ALA A 435 13.39 -18.98 19.64
CA ALA A 435 12.98 -17.58 19.73
C ALA A 435 12.52 -17.20 21.15
N LYS A 436 11.72 -18.05 21.82
CA LYS A 436 11.28 -17.85 23.21
C LYS A 436 12.48 -17.82 24.16
N SER A 437 13.43 -18.74 24.03
CA SER A 437 14.63 -18.78 24.89
C SER A 437 15.54 -17.58 24.66
N LEU A 438 15.73 -17.14 23.41
CA LEU A 438 16.46 -15.90 23.11
C LEU A 438 15.77 -14.68 23.74
N GLY A 439 14.46 -14.56 23.56
CA GLY A 439 13.66 -13.48 24.15
C GLY A 439 13.73 -13.47 25.68
N LEU A 440 13.65 -14.65 26.32
CA LEU A 440 13.77 -14.81 27.76
C LEU A 440 15.12 -14.37 28.30
N GLN A 441 16.20 -14.72 27.60
CA GLN A 441 17.56 -14.31 27.98
C GLN A 441 17.76 -12.80 27.90
N MET A 442 16.99 -12.11 27.04
CA MET A 442 17.03 -10.65 26.89
C MET A 442 16.00 -9.90 27.74
N ALA A 443 15.03 -10.62 28.33
CA ALA A 443 13.97 -10.05 29.14
C ALA A 443 14.50 -9.55 30.50
N ARG A 444 14.08 -8.34 30.89
CA ARG A 444 14.50 -7.69 32.14
C ARG A 444 13.42 -7.60 33.22
N GLY A 445 12.16 -7.88 32.88
CA GLY A 445 11.03 -7.85 33.82
C GLY A 445 11.08 -8.99 34.84
N GLU A 446 10.61 -8.71 36.07
CA GLU A 446 10.44 -9.72 37.14
C GLU A 446 9.53 -10.87 36.68
N PHE A 447 8.47 -10.53 35.95
CA PHE A 447 7.53 -11.47 35.35
C PHE A 447 7.74 -11.56 33.85
N VAL A 448 7.69 -12.77 33.32
CA VAL A 448 7.77 -13.05 31.88
C VAL A 448 6.58 -13.89 31.44
N THR A 449 6.01 -13.57 30.27
CA THR A 449 5.00 -14.37 29.58
C THR A 449 5.26 -14.32 28.07
N CYS A 450 4.61 -15.20 27.32
CA CYS A 450 4.68 -15.24 25.86
C CYS A 450 3.32 -14.93 25.24
N HIS A 451 3.36 -14.40 24.02
CA HIS A 451 2.20 -14.21 23.16
C HIS A 451 2.57 -14.64 21.75
N ASP A 452 1.80 -15.59 21.20
CA ASP A 452 2.00 -16.07 19.84
C ASP A 452 1.40 -15.04 18.87
N SER A 453 2.10 -14.73 17.78
CA SER A 453 1.73 -13.64 16.86
C SER A 453 0.41 -13.87 16.12
N ASP A 454 -0.02 -15.12 16.08
CA ASP A 454 -1.18 -15.61 15.34
C ASP A 454 -2.41 -15.84 16.25
N ASP A 455 -2.27 -15.55 17.54
CA ASP A 455 -3.32 -15.62 18.57
C ASP A 455 -3.77 -14.20 18.97
N TRP A 456 -5.03 -14.08 19.39
CA TRP A 456 -5.54 -12.86 20.03
C TRP A 456 -5.42 -12.98 21.54
N SER A 457 -4.96 -11.92 22.21
CA SER A 457 -4.92 -11.84 23.68
C SER A 457 -5.98 -10.88 24.21
N HIS A 458 -6.64 -11.28 25.28
CA HIS A 458 -7.54 -10.39 26.01
C HIS A 458 -6.74 -9.17 26.55
N PRO A 459 -7.24 -7.93 26.44
CA PRO A 459 -6.51 -6.73 26.87
C PRO A 459 -6.05 -6.77 28.33
N LEU A 460 -6.83 -7.43 29.18
CA LEU A 460 -6.52 -7.63 30.61
C LEU A 460 -5.74 -8.92 30.93
N LYS A 461 -5.20 -9.64 29.93
CA LYS A 461 -4.49 -10.92 30.15
C LYS A 461 -3.36 -10.75 31.17
N ILE A 462 -2.43 -9.83 30.90
CA ILE A 462 -1.26 -9.60 31.76
C ILE A 462 -1.69 -9.17 33.16
N GLU A 463 -2.62 -8.22 33.27
CA GLU A 463 -3.10 -7.72 34.57
C GLU A 463 -3.72 -8.85 35.41
N ARG A 464 -4.60 -9.66 34.80
CA ARG A 464 -5.27 -10.77 35.49
C ARG A 464 -4.29 -11.87 35.89
N GLN A 465 -3.24 -12.10 35.09
CA GLN A 465 -2.22 -13.10 35.38
C GLN A 465 -1.16 -12.64 36.39
N VAL A 466 -0.78 -11.36 36.41
CA VAL A 466 0.24 -10.88 37.34
C VAL A 466 -0.33 -10.63 38.73
N ARG A 467 -1.61 -10.25 38.85
CA ARG A 467 -2.24 -9.90 40.15
C ARG A 467 -2.09 -10.99 41.22
N PRO A 468 -2.43 -12.27 40.98
CA PRO A 468 -2.26 -13.31 41.99
C PRO A 468 -0.80 -13.49 42.42
N LEU A 469 0.15 -13.29 41.50
CA LEU A 469 1.58 -13.40 41.83
C LEU A 469 2.04 -12.25 42.73
N LEU A 470 1.48 -11.05 42.54
CA LEU A 470 1.77 -9.91 43.42
C LEU A 470 1.16 -10.07 44.81
N GLU A 471 -0.02 -10.70 44.90
CA GLU A 471 -0.74 -10.93 46.16
C GLU A 471 -0.15 -12.10 46.98
N ASP A 472 0.42 -13.11 46.32
CA ASP A 472 0.98 -14.30 46.96
C ASP A 472 2.37 -14.61 46.42
N THR A 473 3.39 -14.33 47.24
CA THR A 473 4.80 -14.60 46.90
C THR A 473 5.16 -16.08 46.87
N SER A 474 4.30 -16.97 47.39
CA SER A 474 4.48 -18.42 47.28
C SER A 474 4.15 -18.94 45.88
N LEU A 475 3.38 -18.18 45.09
CA LEU A 475 3.11 -18.49 43.69
C LEU A 475 4.31 -18.11 42.81
N VAL A 476 4.66 -19.04 41.93
CA VAL A 476 5.78 -18.92 40.97
C VAL A 476 5.28 -18.59 39.58
N ALA A 477 4.10 -19.09 39.20
CA ALA A 477 3.50 -18.84 37.90
C ALA A 477 1.98 -18.79 37.95
N THR A 478 1.39 -18.14 36.95
CA THR A 478 -0.02 -18.23 36.61
C THR A 478 -0.19 -18.73 35.18
N THR A 479 -1.31 -19.40 34.92
CA THR A 479 -1.73 -19.81 33.57
C THR A 479 -3.13 -19.33 33.28
N SER A 480 -3.55 -19.40 32.01
CA SER A 480 -4.91 -19.10 31.60
C SER A 480 -5.47 -20.17 30.69
N SER A 481 -6.78 -20.12 30.48
CA SER A 481 -7.45 -20.87 29.43
C SER A 481 -7.47 -20.09 28.11
N TRP A 482 -7.72 -20.80 27.02
CA TRP A 482 -8.04 -20.23 25.70
C TRP A 482 -9.29 -20.86 25.12
N LEU A 483 -9.84 -20.19 24.11
CA LEU A 483 -10.73 -20.79 23.11
C LEU A 483 -9.92 -20.95 21.83
N ARG A 484 -10.17 -22.01 21.06
CA ARG A 484 -9.59 -22.14 19.73
C ARG A 484 -10.62 -21.76 18.68
N MET A 485 -10.20 -21.05 17.64
CA MET A 485 -11.08 -20.54 16.59
C MET A 485 -10.44 -20.79 15.23
N ARG A 486 -11.22 -21.34 14.30
CA ARG A 486 -10.79 -21.53 12.91
C ARG A 486 -10.82 -20.20 12.15
N ASP A 487 -10.23 -20.19 10.96
CA ASP A 487 -10.17 -18.99 10.11
C ASP A 487 -11.55 -18.50 9.65
N ASP A 488 -12.58 -19.37 9.70
CA ASP A 488 -13.98 -19.04 9.44
C ASP A 488 -14.71 -18.39 10.65
N GLY A 489 -13.99 -18.13 11.75
CA GLY A 489 -14.55 -17.57 12.99
C GLY A 489 -15.29 -18.59 13.85
N VAL A 490 -15.36 -19.86 13.44
CA VAL A 490 -16.04 -20.92 14.21
C VAL A 490 -15.12 -21.46 15.29
N PHE A 491 -15.63 -21.54 16.51
CA PHE A 491 -14.88 -22.12 17.62
C PHE A 491 -14.65 -23.63 17.42
N TYR A 492 -13.41 -24.05 17.67
CA TYR A 492 -12.99 -25.44 17.60
C TYR A 492 -13.07 -26.10 18.98
N ALA A 493 -13.95 -27.09 19.10
CA ALA A 493 -14.08 -27.96 20.27
C ALA A 493 -14.22 -29.43 19.84
N TRP A 494 -13.57 -30.33 20.55
CA TRP A 494 -13.64 -31.80 20.37
C TRP A 494 -13.90 -32.47 21.73
N LEU A 495 -14.34 -33.74 21.74
CA LEU A 495 -14.64 -34.49 22.97
C LEU A 495 -13.47 -34.51 23.99
N VAL A 496 -12.23 -34.58 23.52
CA VAL A 496 -11.01 -34.54 24.36
C VAL A 496 -10.42 -33.13 24.54
N HIS A 497 -10.95 -32.14 23.81
CA HIS A 497 -10.50 -30.76 23.83
C HIS A 497 -11.69 -29.83 23.97
N PRO A 498 -12.18 -29.64 25.21
CA PRO A 498 -13.34 -28.80 25.47
C PRO A 498 -13.12 -27.40 24.92
N LEU A 499 -14.25 -26.71 24.68
CA LEU A 499 -14.28 -25.36 24.12
C LEU A 499 -13.35 -24.41 24.89
N LEU A 500 -13.51 -24.37 26.21
CA LEU A 500 -12.56 -23.76 27.13
C LEU A 500 -11.55 -24.80 27.58
N ARG A 501 -10.26 -24.60 27.26
CA ARG A 501 -9.19 -25.50 27.69
C ARG A 501 -7.93 -24.76 28.10
N PHE A 502 -7.07 -25.46 28.83
CA PHE A 502 -5.76 -24.96 29.22
C PHE A 502 -4.98 -24.44 27.99
N ASN A 503 -4.39 -23.25 28.13
CA ASN A 503 -3.48 -22.70 27.14
C ASN A 503 -2.02 -22.97 27.56
N PRO A 504 -1.30 -23.89 26.89
CA PRO A 504 0.09 -24.19 27.24
C PRO A 504 1.05 -23.03 26.97
N SER A 505 0.73 -22.09 26.07
CA SER A 505 1.56 -20.89 25.82
C SER A 505 1.27 -19.73 26.77
N SER A 506 0.30 -19.87 27.67
CA SER A 506 -0.10 -18.83 28.62
C SER A 506 0.76 -18.60 29.86
N PRO A 507 1.75 -19.41 30.27
CA PRO A 507 2.47 -19.17 31.51
C PRO A 507 2.99 -17.74 31.65
N LEU A 508 2.65 -17.10 32.78
CA LEU A 508 3.26 -15.87 33.27
C LEU A 508 3.96 -16.21 34.57
N PHE A 509 5.28 -16.04 34.66
CA PHE A 509 6.07 -16.59 35.75
C PHE A 509 7.15 -15.65 36.27
N ARG A 510 7.58 -15.88 37.52
CA ARG A 510 8.70 -15.19 38.18
C ARG A 510 10.02 -15.62 37.55
N ARG A 511 10.59 -14.75 36.72
CA ARG A 511 11.74 -15.04 35.86
C ARG A 511 12.92 -15.64 36.63
N GLU A 512 13.36 -14.97 37.69
CA GLU A 512 14.57 -15.38 38.41
C GLU A 512 14.40 -16.72 39.14
N GLN A 513 13.25 -16.93 39.77
CA GLN A 513 12.98 -18.19 40.47
C GLN A 513 12.98 -19.37 39.49
N VAL A 514 12.30 -19.21 38.36
CA VAL A 514 12.20 -20.24 37.32
C VAL A 514 13.56 -20.49 36.68
N LEU A 515 14.28 -19.46 36.24
CA LEU A 515 15.59 -19.63 35.61
C LEU A 515 16.62 -20.26 36.55
N LYS A 516 16.58 -19.96 37.85
CA LYS A 516 17.54 -20.48 38.84
C LYS A 516 17.33 -21.97 39.16
N ARG A 517 16.08 -22.43 39.23
CA ARG A 517 15.75 -23.80 39.69
C ARG A 517 15.38 -24.76 38.58
N MET A 518 14.86 -24.25 37.46
CA MET A 518 14.27 -25.05 36.40
C MET A 518 14.92 -24.79 35.03
N GLY A 519 15.31 -23.55 34.76
CA GLY A 519 15.86 -23.15 33.47
C GLY A 519 14.80 -22.72 32.45
N ALA A 520 15.21 -22.66 31.18
CA ALA A 520 14.39 -22.18 30.07
C ALA A 520 13.55 -23.29 29.40
N TRP A 521 12.85 -22.95 28.32
CA TRP A 521 12.20 -23.92 27.43
C TRP A 521 13.23 -24.87 26.81
N ASP A 522 12.81 -26.11 26.53
CA ASP A 522 13.60 -27.00 25.69
C ASP A 522 13.74 -26.44 24.26
N MET A 523 14.93 -26.59 23.72
CA MET A 523 15.36 -26.16 22.40
C MET A 523 14.90 -27.14 21.31
N VAL A 524 13.58 -27.16 21.09
CA VAL A 524 12.92 -27.89 19.98
C VAL A 524 12.11 -26.94 19.11
N ARG A 525 11.58 -27.44 17.98
CA ARG A 525 10.78 -26.63 17.04
C ARG A 525 9.29 -26.59 17.39
N THR A 526 8.77 -27.61 18.08
CA THR A 526 7.38 -27.68 18.55
C THR A 526 7.29 -28.37 19.91
N GLY A 527 6.31 -27.97 20.73
CA GLY A 527 5.88 -28.72 21.91
C GLY A 527 6.52 -28.47 23.25
N ALA A 528 7.56 -27.65 23.34
CA ALA A 528 8.17 -27.36 24.63
C ALA A 528 7.28 -26.54 25.58
N ASP A 529 6.16 -25.94 25.14
CA ASP A 529 5.21 -25.28 26.06
C ASP A 529 4.57 -26.29 27.02
N SER A 530 4.22 -27.48 26.52
CA SER A 530 3.68 -28.57 27.34
C SER A 530 4.73 -29.10 28.32
N GLU A 531 5.95 -29.28 27.84
CA GLU A 531 7.10 -29.73 28.63
C GLU A 531 7.45 -28.72 29.74
N PHE A 532 7.52 -27.43 29.40
CA PHE A 532 7.83 -26.35 30.33
C PHE A 532 6.80 -26.24 31.45
N HIS A 533 5.50 -26.36 31.12
CA HIS A 533 4.44 -26.40 32.13
C HIS A 533 4.51 -27.63 33.03
N ALA A 534 4.78 -28.81 32.46
CA ALA A 534 4.97 -30.03 33.24
C ALA A 534 6.18 -29.90 34.18
N ARG A 535 7.28 -29.30 33.70
CA ARG A 535 8.47 -29.07 34.52
C ARG A 535 8.22 -28.05 35.64
N LEU A 536 7.49 -26.98 35.37
CA LEU A 536 7.10 -26.00 36.39
C LEU A 536 6.41 -26.70 37.56
N LYS A 537 5.42 -27.56 37.26
CA LYS A 537 4.69 -28.33 38.27
C LYS A 537 5.61 -29.29 39.04
N LEU A 538 6.55 -29.93 38.35
CA LEU A 538 7.46 -30.89 38.96
C LEU A 538 8.47 -30.23 39.90
N VAL A 539 9.04 -29.08 39.49
CA VAL A 539 10.12 -28.40 40.23
C VAL A 539 9.60 -27.57 41.41
N PHE A 540 8.44 -26.92 41.25
CA PHE A 540 7.89 -26.01 42.25
C PHE A 540 6.68 -26.56 43.01
N GLY A 541 6.09 -27.65 42.52
CA GLY A 541 4.82 -28.18 43.01
C GLY A 541 3.62 -27.50 42.35
N ALA A 542 2.54 -28.26 42.16
CA ALA A 542 1.33 -27.76 41.51
C ALA A 542 0.66 -26.59 42.28
N ALA A 543 0.81 -26.54 43.61
CA ALA A 543 0.27 -25.47 44.44
C ALA A 543 0.94 -24.11 44.19
N ALA A 544 2.17 -24.09 43.68
CA ALA A 544 2.89 -22.86 43.32
C ALA A 544 2.43 -22.26 41.98
N ILE A 545 1.46 -22.87 41.31
CA ILE A 545 0.99 -22.47 39.98
C ILE A 545 -0.52 -22.24 40.03
N LYS A 546 -0.95 -21.01 39.81
CA LYS A 546 -2.37 -20.65 39.85
C LYS A 546 -2.97 -20.63 38.45
N ASP A 547 -3.97 -21.48 38.22
CA ASP A 547 -4.70 -21.49 36.95
C ASP A 547 -5.87 -20.50 36.98
N ILE A 548 -5.86 -19.54 36.06
CA ILE A 548 -6.93 -18.56 35.89
C ILE A 548 -7.89 -19.12 34.86
N GLN A 549 -9.03 -19.63 35.37
CA GLN A 549 -10.10 -20.26 34.60
C GLN A 549 -10.90 -19.25 33.74
N GLN A 550 -10.20 -18.48 32.91
CA GLN A 550 -10.77 -17.48 32.00
C GLN A 550 -10.12 -17.61 30.62
N PRO A 551 -10.88 -17.43 29.51
CA PRO A 551 -10.35 -17.46 28.16
C PRO A 551 -9.61 -16.14 27.85
N LEU A 552 -8.38 -16.02 28.35
CA LEU A 552 -7.58 -14.80 28.16
C LEU A 552 -6.85 -14.78 26.81
N ALA A 553 -7.07 -15.79 25.97
CA ALA A 553 -6.61 -15.83 24.59
C ALA A 553 -7.62 -16.53 23.66
N LEU A 554 -7.67 -16.11 22.40
CA LEU A 554 -8.28 -16.85 21.30
C LEU A 554 -7.15 -17.38 20.43
N GLY A 555 -6.96 -18.69 20.41
CA GLY A 555 -5.90 -19.32 19.65
C GLY A 555 -6.35 -19.76 18.25
N ALA A 556 -5.57 -19.47 17.21
CA ALA A 556 -5.99 -19.74 15.84
C ALA A 556 -5.81 -21.22 15.46
N HIS A 557 -6.87 -21.93 15.09
CA HIS A 557 -6.85 -23.34 14.70
C HIS A 557 -6.90 -23.47 13.16
N ARG A 558 -5.72 -23.58 12.55
CA ARG A 558 -5.55 -23.61 11.09
C ARG A 558 -4.96 -24.92 10.63
N GLU A 559 -5.26 -25.34 9.42
CA GLU A 559 -4.66 -26.53 8.81
C GLU A 559 -3.15 -26.30 8.54
N GLY A 560 -2.33 -27.35 8.70
CA GLY A 560 -0.87 -27.27 8.46
C GLY A 560 -0.05 -26.50 9.50
N SER A 561 -0.66 -26.01 10.58
CA SER A 561 0.08 -25.43 11.71
C SER A 561 0.93 -26.48 12.43
N LEU A 562 1.89 -26.07 13.27
CA LEU A 562 2.63 -27.00 14.14
C LEU A 562 1.73 -27.84 15.05
N MET A 563 0.49 -27.41 15.26
CA MET A 563 -0.52 -28.08 16.06
C MET A 563 -1.34 -29.10 15.26
N THR A 564 -1.53 -28.88 13.96
CA THR A 564 -2.44 -29.67 13.08
C THR A 564 -1.71 -30.42 11.97
N SER A 565 -0.40 -30.22 11.83
CA SER A 565 0.47 -30.99 10.94
C SER A 565 0.49 -32.47 11.33
N GLY A 566 0.41 -33.37 10.35
CA GLY A 566 0.50 -34.81 10.58
C GLY A 566 1.83 -35.25 11.20
N ASP A 567 2.92 -34.53 10.93
CA ASP A 567 4.27 -34.93 11.34
C ASP A 567 4.65 -34.45 12.74
N THR A 568 4.01 -33.37 13.20
CA THR A 568 4.45 -32.63 14.41
C THR A 568 3.31 -32.22 15.35
N GLY A 569 2.08 -32.28 14.86
CA GLY A 569 0.87 -31.87 15.55
C GLY A 569 0.09 -33.03 16.17
N TYR A 570 -1.20 -32.80 16.34
CA TYR A 570 -2.19 -33.79 16.73
C TYR A 570 -3.34 -33.79 15.72
N SER A 571 -3.96 -34.94 15.52
CA SER A 571 -5.09 -35.13 14.61
C SER A 571 -6.22 -35.89 15.31
N ALA A 572 -7.26 -36.25 14.55
CA ALA A 572 -8.30 -37.18 15.00
C ALA A 572 -7.72 -38.51 15.54
N ALA A 573 -6.56 -38.92 15.03
CA ALA A 573 -5.88 -40.15 15.42
C ALA A 573 -4.97 -40.00 16.66
N GLY A 574 -4.92 -38.82 17.29
CA GLY A 574 -4.06 -38.54 18.44
C GLY A 574 -2.80 -37.75 18.09
N PHE A 575 -1.78 -37.82 18.96
CA PHE A 575 -0.50 -37.16 18.74
C PHE A 575 0.28 -37.82 17.58
N SER A 576 1.00 -37.02 16.80
CA SER A 576 1.99 -37.52 15.85
C SER A 576 3.06 -38.37 16.55
N GLY A 577 3.63 -39.35 15.84
CA GLY A 577 4.70 -40.21 16.38
C GLY A 577 5.89 -39.39 16.91
N THR A 578 6.28 -38.34 16.19
CA THR A 578 7.30 -37.38 16.62
C THR A 578 6.95 -36.70 17.95
N ARG A 579 5.69 -36.29 18.12
CA ARG A 579 5.24 -35.61 19.34
C ARG A 579 5.15 -36.57 20.53
N LEU A 580 4.75 -37.82 20.30
CA LEU A 580 4.76 -38.88 21.31
C LEU A 580 6.19 -39.22 21.74
N ALA A 581 7.10 -39.45 20.78
CA ALA A 581 8.49 -39.75 21.07
C ALA A 581 9.16 -38.62 21.88
N TYR A 582 8.84 -37.35 21.56
CA TYR A 582 9.30 -36.22 22.37
C TYR A 582 8.73 -36.25 23.79
N LEU A 583 7.43 -36.56 23.93
CA LEU A 583 6.76 -36.67 25.23
C LEU A 583 7.40 -37.75 26.12
N GLU A 584 7.64 -38.92 25.54
CA GLU A 584 8.29 -40.04 26.21
C GLU A 584 9.72 -39.68 26.63
N ALA A 585 10.48 -39.04 25.75
CA ALA A 585 11.87 -38.69 26.01
C ALA A 585 12.06 -37.77 27.21
N TRP A 586 11.26 -36.69 27.33
CA TRP A 586 11.38 -35.82 28.51
C TRP A 586 10.78 -36.46 29.77
N ALA A 587 9.78 -37.35 29.64
CA ALA A 587 9.22 -38.07 30.78
C ALA A 587 10.23 -39.06 31.38
N GLU A 588 10.94 -39.82 30.55
CA GLU A 588 12.03 -40.71 30.97
C GLU A 588 13.16 -39.93 31.64
N TRP A 589 13.55 -38.80 31.05
CA TRP A 589 14.55 -37.92 31.63
C TRP A 589 14.15 -37.39 33.02
N TYR A 590 12.88 -37.00 33.21
CA TYR A 590 12.36 -36.61 34.52
C TYR A 590 12.48 -37.74 35.54
N ILE A 591 12.05 -38.95 35.17
CA ILE A 591 12.12 -40.12 36.06
C ILE A 591 13.57 -40.37 36.48
N GLU A 592 14.51 -40.29 35.54
CA GLU A 592 15.93 -40.52 35.84
C GLU A 592 16.52 -39.44 36.75
N CYS A 593 16.20 -38.16 36.51
CA CYS A 593 16.59 -37.08 37.41
C CYS A 593 16.08 -37.34 38.84
N LEU A 594 14.80 -37.70 38.98
CA LEU A 594 14.18 -37.94 40.28
C LEU A 594 14.78 -39.16 41.00
N ARG A 595 15.08 -40.25 40.27
CA ARG A 595 15.78 -41.42 40.82
C ARG A 595 17.15 -41.06 41.37
N GLN A 596 17.84 -40.11 40.74
CA GLN A 596 19.14 -39.61 41.19
C GLN A 596 19.05 -38.51 42.25
N GLY A 597 17.84 -38.18 42.73
CA GLY A 597 17.62 -37.08 43.68
C GLY A 597 17.93 -35.69 43.10
N LYS A 598 17.92 -35.55 41.77
CA LYS A 598 18.19 -34.31 41.04
C LYS A 598 16.90 -33.65 40.57
N THR A 599 16.92 -32.32 40.52
CA THR A 599 15.86 -31.54 39.87
C THR A 599 16.09 -31.56 38.35
N PRO A 600 15.07 -31.90 37.53
CA PRO A 600 15.19 -31.76 36.08
C PRO A 600 15.26 -30.28 35.74
N ALA A 601 16.43 -29.83 35.31
CA ALA A 601 16.71 -28.45 34.95
C ALA A 601 17.36 -28.37 33.58
N LEU A 602 16.96 -27.40 32.77
CA LEU A 602 17.56 -27.12 31.47
C LEU A 602 18.46 -25.88 31.49
N PRO A 603 19.40 -25.76 30.54
CA PRO A 603 20.23 -24.58 30.46
C PRO A 603 19.41 -23.31 30.21
N CYS A 604 19.72 -22.25 30.95
CA CYS A 604 19.12 -20.92 30.78
C CYS A 604 19.88 -20.04 29.79
N ASP A 605 21.21 -20.16 29.72
CA ASP A 605 22.03 -19.50 28.72
C ASP A 605 22.05 -20.34 27.45
N LEU A 606 21.66 -19.75 26.31
CA LEU A 606 21.73 -20.41 25.00
C LEU A 606 23.13 -20.97 24.70
N ARG A 607 24.21 -20.37 25.24
CA ARG A 607 25.59 -20.85 25.04
C ARG A 607 25.83 -22.23 25.62
N GLN A 608 25.10 -22.59 26.67
CA GLN A 608 25.23 -23.87 27.35
C GLN A 608 24.55 -25.02 26.58
N TRP A 609 23.74 -24.73 25.56
CA TRP A 609 23.09 -25.77 24.76
C TRP A 609 24.03 -26.48 23.79
N VAL A 610 25.19 -25.89 23.49
CA VAL A 610 26.21 -26.52 22.64
C VAL A 610 26.85 -27.67 23.42
N GLY A 611 26.51 -28.91 23.04
CA GLY A 611 27.07 -30.13 23.61
C GLY A 611 26.45 -30.60 24.94
N CYS A 612 25.42 -29.93 25.48
CA CYS A 612 24.81 -30.29 26.77
C CYS A 612 23.29 -30.56 26.70
N ARG A 613 22.83 -31.32 25.71
CA ARG A 613 21.43 -31.78 25.66
C ARG A 613 21.25 -33.00 26.58
N PRO A 614 20.33 -32.97 27.57
CA PRO A 614 20.26 -34.02 28.58
C PRO A 614 19.45 -35.26 28.17
N PHE A 615 18.68 -35.19 27.08
CA PHE A 615 17.92 -36.32 26.54
C PHE A 615 17.74 -36.19 25.03
N VAL A 616 17.55 -37.33 24.35
CA VAL A 616 17.42 -37.39 22.89
C VAL A 616 16.07 -36.81 22.47
N VAL A 617 16.07 -36.01 21.40
CA VAL A 617 14.85 -35.49 20.77
C VAL A 617 14.75 -35.98 19.33
N PRO A 618 13.54 -36.21 18.79
CA PRO A 618 13.37 -36.56 17.39
C PRO A 618 14.01 -35.53 16.46
N GLY A 619 14.70 -36.00 15.42
CA GLY A 619 15.49 -35.15 14.52
C GLY A 619 14.65 -34.10 13.78
N GLU A 620 13.38 -34.42 13.53
CA GLU A 620 12.40 -33.57 12.83
C GLU A 620 12.10 -32.28 13.61
N ILE A 621 12.17 -32.34 14.94
CA ILE A 621 11.88 -31.21 15.83
C ILE A 621 13.14 -30.65 16.50
N ALA A 622 14.31 -31.22 16.24
CA ALA A 622 15.57 -30.70 16.76
C ALA A 622 15.85 -29.29 16.18
N VAL A 623 16.40 -28.41 17.00
CA VAL A 623 16.91 -27.11 16.54
C VAL A 623 18.20 -27.35 15.76
N PRO A 624 18.31 -26.91 14.49
CA PRO A 624 19.55 -27.06 13.74
C PRO A 624 20.70 -26.30 14.41
N GLU A 625 21.90 -26.89 14.45
CA GLU A 625 23.08 -26.25 15.06
C GLU A 625 23.36 -24.87 14.45
N ARG A 626 23.24 -24.74 13.13
CA ARG A 626 23.35 -23.45 12.43
C ARG A 626 22.38 -22.38 12.95
N ALA A 627 21.18 -22.77 13.40
CA ALA A 627 20.19 -21.85 13.93
C ALA A 627 20.54 -21.43 15.35
N LEU A 628 21.07 -22.35 16.16
CA LEU A 628 21.59 -22.02 17.49
C LEU A 628 22.78 -21.04 17.39
N GLN A 629 23.75 -21.30 16.52
CA GLN A 629 24.90 -20.41 16.30
C GLN A 629 24.47 -19.02 15.83
N ALA A 630 23.50 -18.96 14.91
CA ALA A 630 22.86 -17.73 14.46
C ALA A 630 22.24 -16.93 15.61
N ALA A 631 21.55 -17.59 16.56
CA ALA A 631 20.96 -16.93 17.72
C ALA A 631 22.02 -16.42 18.72
N LEU A 632 23.11 -17.15 18.92
CA LEU A 632 24.22 -16.71 19.76
C LEU A 632 24.89 -15.44 19.24
N ALA A 633 24.97 -15.30 17.90
CA ALA A 633 25.46 -14.07 17.28
C ALA A 633 24.54 -12.87 17.55
N VAL A 634 23.22 -13.08 17.71
CA VAL A 634 22.28 -12.01 18.07
C VAL A 634 22.47 -11.57 19.51
N LEU A 635 22.73 -12.49 20.45
CA LEU A 635 23.02 -12.15 21.86
C LEU A 635 24.31 -11.37 22.07
N SER A 636 25.23 -11.45 21.10
CA SER A 636 26.55 -10.81 21.18
C SER A 636 26.53 -9.37 20.64
N LYS A 637 25.39 -8.93 20.11
CA LYS A 637 25.11 -7.56 19.64
C LYS A 637 24.17 -6.86 20.63
#